data_AF-A0A933EPW8-F1
#
_entry.id   AF-A0A933EPW8-F1
#
_cell.length_a   1.000
_cell.length_b   1.000
_cell.length_c   1.000
_cell.angle_alpha   90.00
_cell.angle_beta   90.00
_cell.angle_gamma   90.00
#
_symmetry.space_group_name_H-M   'P 1'
#
loop_
_entity.id
_entity.type
_entity.pdbx_description
1 polymer ?
#
loop_
_entity_poly.entity_id
_entity_poly.type
_entity_poly.pdbx_seq_one_letter_code
_entity_poly.pdbx_strand_id
1 'polypeptide(L)'
;MENLHRLRWCVGAPFRLVVLLALLLPYSLSVGTPAPQLLGDFTRLRSAGAAELAAPAVPRYQIVADLDFDAATLAASQTVTYINTTSVTLSSIVFNVTPNYYRSFALERVTVGGQPVAPALDGVVLEIPLPAPLPPQAQATIAIDYRLRVPSPGNLRFGKASGILALGNWYPVLAVYQHAQADWNRHRYVDTGDAFFTEAADYEVTLNLSRPLTIAHSGEVVSGADRRLVLRARGVRDFALALSDRYRTRSVQVDETTITVFYLPEHSAGGAQYLQSAEESLRWLNRQLGPYPYPSLHIAETISNDANWVGQEYPNLVFISSQTTAAGGGIGSYLSYLVIHEIVHQWFYGLVGGDQLYEPWLDEAPATYLAYQFFRANYPGLYDGMWRSLTGGYRSAVNSWGDRTLDTSIYDYGVESHYFAIIYRKGAMFLDELREAMGADIFYPFLREFVETYRARVATGYDFLDLAQTRSSADLRPLFGKYFSYPRYAGTLDYDIPNGHFFTQTNGQPPGASSKGFGIVDDANAPLWSEFRRLGGVAALGYPVSRRFAWDGFVSQAVQKGILQWQPSQRSVLLVNIFDELSRRGLDGWLASFRQVPQSFDWRSDAGKPWADVVASHLAVLDSNPGIKAQFNSVPNPVNVYGLPMAYADMGNNYTLRAQRVVIQQWKQETPWAQAGQVTVANGGDIGKEAGLIPAEALVVMDPREAIAPATQGRR
;
A
#
# COMPACT_ATOMS: atom_id res chain seq x y z
N MET A 1 7.83 14.89 81.57
CA MET A 1 6.65 15.54 80.97
C MET A 1 6.20 14.62 79.85
N GLU A 2 5.52 13.49 80.16
CA GLU A 2 4.05 13.36 80.35
C GLU A 2 3.31 13.55 79.01
N ASN A 3 2.40 12.72 78.48
CA ASN A 3 1.62 11.52 78.85
C ASN A 3 1.23 10.84 77.51
N LEU A 4 1.24 9.54 77.21
CA LEU A 4 0.55 8.34 77.72
C LEU A 4 -1.00 8.37 77.76
N HIS A 5 -1.60 7.50 76.92
CA HIS A 5 -2.81 6.65 77.07
C HIS A 5 -3.68 6.65 75.78
N ARG A 6 -4.17 5.52 75.21
CA ARG A 6 -4.65 4.26 75.81
C ARG A 6 -4.67 3.09 74.80
N LEU A 7 -4.29 1.90 75.29
CA LEU A 7 -4.58 0.56 74.73
C LEU A 7 -6.04 0.15 75.00
N ARG A 8 -6.57 -0.78 74.19
CA ARG A 8 -7.27 -1.99 74.69
C ARG A 8 -7.23 -3.15 73.68
N TRP A 9 -6.88 -4.32 74.21
CA TRP A 9 -6.78 -5.65 73.59
C TRP A 9 -8.10 -6.42 73.67
N CYS A 10 -8.24 -7.47 72.87
CA CYS A 10 -8.77 -8.77 73.31
C CYS A 10 -8.15 -9.93 72.50
N VAL A 11 -7.84 -11.02 73.20
CA VAL A 11 -7.09 -12.24 72.83
C VAL A 11 -8.07 -13.40 72.63
N GLY A 12 -7.72 -14.40 71.79
CA GLY A 12 -8.24 -15.76 71.96
C GLY A 12 -8.11 -16.69 70.73
N ALA A 13 -7.08 -17.53 70.70
CA ALA A 13 -6.93 -18.72 69.83
C ALA A 13 -7.79 -19.91 70.38
N PRO A 14 -8.00 -21.10 69.73
CA PRO A 14 -6.96 -21.89 69.02
C PRO A 14 -7.38 -22.69 67.77
N PHE A 15 -6.34 -23.19 67.11
CA PHE A 15 -6.33 -24.28 66.12
C PHE A 15 -7.16 -25.51 66.52
N ARG A 16 -7.95 -26.06 65.59
CA ARG A 16 -8.32 -27.48 65.57
C ARG A 16 -8.16 -28.07 64.17
N LEU A 17 -7.26 -29.05 64.13
CA LEU A 17 -7.03 -30.02 63.08
C LEU A 17 -8.28 -30.91 62.92
N VAL A 18 -8.85 -31.00 61.72
CA VAL A 18 -9.73 -32.11 61.34
C VAL A 18 -9.23 -32.67 60.01
N VAL A 19 -8.66 -33.86 60.12
CA VAL A 19 -8.40 -34.80 59.04
C VAL A 19 -9.75 -35.36 58.59
N LEU A 20 -10.06 -35.32 57.30
CA LEU A 20 -11.00 -36.28 56.71
C LEU A 20 -10.60 -36.64 55.29
N LEU A 21 -10.19 -37.91 55.21
CA LEU A 21 -9.89 -38.78 54.09
C LEU A 21 -10.56 -38.47 52.75
N ALA A 22 -9.72 -38.55 51.72
CA ALA A 22 -10.06 -38.71 50.32
C ALA A 22 -10.90 -39.99 50.06
N LEU A 23 -11.94 -39.84 49.25
CA LEU A 23 -12.54 -40.93 48.48
C LEU A 23 -12.58 -40.50 47.01
N LEU A 24 -11.91 -41.30 46.20
CA LEU A 24 -11.81 -41.27 44.75
C LEU A 24 -13.17 -41.55 44.09
N LEU A 25 -13.56 -40.76 43.09
CA LEU A 25 -13.94 -41.18 41.71
C LEU A 25 -14.53 -39.97 40.94
N PRO A 26 -14.41 -39.95 39.59
CA PRO A 26 -14.26 -38.73 38.81
C PRO A 26 -15.59 -38.21 38.27
N TYR A 27 -15.78 -36.89 38.31
CA TYR A 27 -16.73 -36.20 37.45
C TYR A 27 -15.95 -35.28 36.51
N SER A 28 -16.01 -35.63 35.24
CA SER A 28 -15.40 -34.95 34.11
C SER A 28 -16.01 -33.57 33.92
N LEU A 29 -15.26 -32.51 34.21
CA LEU A 29 -15.53 -31.18 33.69
C LEU A 29 -14.59 -30.95 32.51
N SER A 30 -15.15 -30.94 31.31
CA SER A 30 -14.45 -30.66 30.07
C SER A 30 -13.97 -29.21 30.07
N VAL A 31 -12.71 -29.01 30.44
CA VAL A 31 -11.95 -27.83 30.04
C VAL A 31 -11.77 -27.97 28.53
N GLY A 32 -12.43 -27.12 27.76
CA GLY A 32 -12.27 -27.08 26.31
C GLY A 32 -10.81 -26.88 25.98
N THR A 33 -10.19 -27.90 25.41
CA THR A 33 -8.88 -27.83 24.78
C THR A 33 -8.96 -26.77 23.68
N PRO A 34 -7.99 -25.83 23.59
CA PRO A 34 -7.86 -25.06 22.36
C PRO A 34 -7.66 -26.04 21.20
N ALA A 35 -8.38 -25.80 20.11
CA ALA A 35 -8.42 -26.68 18.96
C ALA A 35 -7.00 -27.06 18.48
N PRO A 36 -6.72 -28.32 18.11
CA PRO A 36 -5.40 -28.77 17.66
C PRO A 36 -4.88 -28.10 16.37
N GLN A 37 -5.67 -27.23 15.75
CA GLN A 37 -5.30 -26.52 14.51
C GLN A 37 -4.27 -25.41 14.75
N LEU A 38 -4.20 -24.78 15.93
CA LEU A 38 -3.27 -23.68 16.21
C LEU A 38 -1.82 -24.12 16.43
N LEU A 39 -1.57 -25.40 16.71
CA LEU A 39 -0.21 -25.96 16.81
C LEU A 39 0.31 -26.49 15.46
N GLY A 40 -0.58 -26.74 14.49
CA GLY A 40 -0.22 -27.21 13.14
C GLY A 40 0.37 -26.12 12.25
N ASP A 41 0.04 -24.85 12.51
CA ASP A 41 0.58 -23.72 11.75
C ASP A 41 1.99 -23.31 12.18
N PHE A 42 2.41 -23.62 13.42
CA PHE A 42 3.78 -23.35 13.89
C PHE A 42 4.86 -24.18 13.18
N THR A 43 4.51 -25.34 12.60
CA THR A 43 5.44 -26.19 11.85
C THR A 43 5.50 -25.85 10.36
N ARG A 44 4.44 -25.27 9.79
CA ARG A 44 4.46 -24.74 8.41
C ARG A 44 5.31 -23.47 8.29
N LEU A 45 5.33 -22.65 9.34
CA LEU A 45 6.22 -21.46 9.40
C LEU A 45 7.72 -21.81 9.55
N ARG A 46 8.07 -23.06 9.89
CA ARG A 46 9.44 -23.51 10.18
C ARG A 46 10.17 -24.24 9.06
N SER A 47 9.49 -24.56 7.95
CA SER A 47 10.08 -25.34 6.84
C SER A 47 10.37 -24.51 5.59
N ALA A 48 9.75 -23.34 5.45
CA ALA A 48 10.09 -22.39 4.41
C ALA A 48 11.20 -21.46 4.91
N GLY A 49 12.45 -21.93 4.86
CA GLY A 49 13.59 -21.00 4.84
C GLY A 49 13.47 -20.02 3.67
N ALA A 50 14.40 -19.08 3.54
CA ALA A 50 14.47 -18.14 2.38
C ALA A 50 14.37 -18.83 0.99
N ALA A 51 14.55 -20.15 0.93
CA ALA A 51 14.41 -21.01 -0.24
C ALA A 51 12.96 -21.30 -0.71
N GLU A 52 11.92 -21.05 0.09
CA GLU A 52 10.51 -21.30 -0.30
C GLU A 52 9.62 -20.05 -0.13
N LEU A 53 10.18 -18.88 -0.44
CA LEU A 53 9.37 -17.70 -0.72
C LEU A 53 8.69 -17.91 -2.07
N ALA A 54 7.46 -18.43 -2.06
CA ALA A 54 6.54 -18.34 -3.19
C ALA A 54 6.11 -16.88 -3.40
N ALA A 55 7.08 -16.01 -3.71
CA ALA A 55 6.86 -14.61 -3.99
C ALA A 55 6.33 -14.43 -5.42
N PRO A 56 5.61 -13.33 -5.71
CA PRO A 56 5.40 -12.89 -7.09
C PRO A 56 6.75 -12.78 -7.82
N ALA A 57 6.72 -12.75 -9.15
CA ALA A 57 7.92 -12.59 -9.98
C ALA A 57 8.67 -11.29 -9.64
N VAL A 58 9.58 -11.33 -8.65
CA VAL A 58 10.42 -10.21 -8.24
C VAL A 58 11.57 -10.00 -9.23
N PRO A 59 12.04 -8.76 -9.43
CA PRO A 59 13.24 -8.51 -10.22
C PRO A 59 14.45 -9.26 -9.65
N ARG A 60 15.34 -9.71 -10.52
CA ARG A 60 16.60 -10.34 -10.14
C ARG A 60 17.79 -9.53 -10.61
N TYR A 61 18.64 -9.15 -9.67
CA TYR A 61 19.91 -8.47 -9.88
C TYR A 61 21.07 -9.45 -9.83
N GLN A 62 21.95 -9.34 -10.81
CA GLN A 62 23.27 -9.95 -10.82
C GLN A 62 24.28 -8.83 -10.98
N ILE A 63 25.09 -8.57 -9.96
CA ILE A 63 26.05 -7.47 -9.96
C ILE A 63 27.45 -8.05 -9.78
N VAL A 64 28.34 -7.77 -10.72
CA VAL A 64 29.78 -8.04 -10.55
C VAL A 64 30.46 -6.70 -10.38
N ALA A 65 31.17 -6.51 -9.26
CA ALA A 65 31.81 -5.25 -8.93
C ALA A 65 33.28 -5.45 -8.54
N ASP A 66 34.15 -4.73 -9.22
CA ASP A 66 35.59 -4.60 -8.92
C ASP A 66 35.81 -3.35 -8.08
N LEU A 67 36.15 -3.54 -6.80
CA LEU A 67 36.29 -2.47 -5.81
C LEU A 67 37.75 -2.24 -5.42
N ASP A 68 38.24 -1.04 -5.72
CA ASP A 68 39.47 -0.50 -5.16
C ASP A 68 39.14 0.32 -3.91
N PHE A 69 39.42 -0.27 -2.75
CA PHE A 69 39.11 0.35 -1.47
C PHE A 69 39.95 1.58 -1.24
N ASP A 70 41.24 1.56 -1.58
CA ASP A 70 42.17 2.65 -1.29
C ASP A 70 41.89 3.85 -2.20
N ALA A 71 41.64 3.62 -3.49
CA ALA A 71 41.23 4.64 -4.45
C ALA A 71 39.76 5.10 -4.31
N ALA A 72 38.95 4.38 -3.53
CA ALA A 72 37.51 4.62 -3.39
C ALA A 72 36.78 4.59 -4.75
N THR A 73 37.15 3.66 -5.62
CA THR A 73 36.57 3.50 -6.95
C THR A 73 35.99 2.11 -7.13
N LEU A 74 34.90 2.02 -7.88
CA LEU A 74 34.23 0.77 -8.20
C LEU A 74 33.91 0.72 -9.69
N ALA A 75 34.15 -0.41 -10.35
CA ALA A 75 33.61 -0.70 -11.67
C ALA A 75 32.61 -1.84 -11.55
N ALA A 76 31.42 -1.70 -12.12
CA ALA A 76 30.40 -2.73 -12.02
C ALA A 76 29.69 -3.01 -13.34
N SER A 77 29.36 -4.28 -13.51
CA SER A 77 28.42 -4.78 -14.50
C SER A 77 27.20 -5.31 -13.75
N GLN A 78 26.07 -4.65 -13.92
CA GLN A 78 24.79 -5.05 -13.34
C GLN A 78 23.88 -5.60 -14.44
N THR A 79 23.30 -6.78 -14.22
CA THR A 79 22.23 -7.34 -15.04
C THR A 79 20.97 -7.46 -14.22
N VAL A 80 19.86 -6.92 -14.72
CA VAL A 80 18.53 -7.00 -14.11
C VAL A 80 17.62 -7.80 -15.02
N THR A 81 17.08 -8.89 -14.50
CA THR A 81 15.97 -9.60 -15.14
C THR A 81 14.67 -9.08 -14.55
N TYR A 82 13.85 -8.47 -15.38
CA TYR A 82 12.58 -7.86 -15.02
C TYR A 82 11.44 -8.56 -15.74
N ILE A 83 10.38 -8.91 -15.01
CA ILE A 83 9.12 -9.38 -15.56
C ILE A 83 8.13 -8.24 -15.44
N ASN A 84 7.46 -7.90 -16.54
CA ASN A 84 6.45 -6.85 -16.54
C ASN A 84 5.20 -7.30 -15.76
N THR A 85 5.17 -6.97 -14.47
CA THR A 85 4.03 -7.22 -13.58
C THR A 85 2.89 -6.22 -13.76
N THR A 86 3.08 -5.20 -14.60
CA THR A 86 2.07 -4.17 -14.88
C THR A 86 0.99 -4.66 -15.82
N SER A 87 -0.15 -3.96 -15.84
CA SER A 87 -1.24 -4.19 -16.79
C SER A 87 -0.99 -3.59 -18.18
N VAL A 88 0.07 -2.80 -18.35
CA VAL A 88 0.35 -2.07 -19.59
C VAL A 88 1.55 -2.66 -20.33
N THR A 89 1.61 -2.38 -21.63
CA THR A 89 2.82 -2.67 -22.41
C THR A 89 3.81 -1.53 -22.20
N LEU A 90 5.03 -1.87 -21.76
CA LEU A 90 6.07 -0.88 -21.45
C LEU A 90 6.94 -0.61 -22.68
N SER A 91 7.26 0.66 -22.92
CA SER A 91 8.23 1.08 -23.96
C SER A 91 9.61 1.42 -23.40
N SER A 92 9.72 1.62 -22.08
CA SER A 92 10.97 1.88 -21.38
C SER A 92 10.93 1.33 -19.97
N ILE A 93 12.11 1.15 -19.37
CA ILE A 93 12.31 0.78 -17.97
C ILE A 93 13.15 1.88 -17.31
N VAL A 94 12.77 2.29 -16.10
CA VAL A 94 13.39 3.39 -15.38
C VAL A 94 14.15 2.89 -14.15
N PHE A 95 15.34 3.44 -13.94
CA PHE A 95 16.17 3.20 -12.76
C PHE A 95 16.46 4.53 -12.04
N ASN A 96 16.57 4.46 -10.72
CA ASN A 96 17.04 5.50 -9.83
C ASN A 96 18.53 5.30 -9.57
N VAL A 97 19.34 6.30 -9.88
CA VAL A 97 20.80 6.31 -9.84
C VAL A 97 21.27 7.38 -8.85
N THR A 98 21.03 7.13 -7.57
CA THR A 98 21.42 8.01 -6.46
C THR A 98 22.89 8.47 -6.51
N PRO A 99 23.88 7.65 -6.90
CA PRO A 99 25.27 8.10 -6.99
C PRO A 99 25.49 9.25 -7.99
N ASN A 100 24.58 9.45 -8.96
CA ASN A 100 24.67 10.57 -9.90
C ASN A 100 24.38 11.93 -9.23
N TYR A 101 23.57 11.96 -8.17
CA TYR A 101 23.37 13.17 -7.35
C TYR A 101 24.69 13.70 -6.79
N TYR A 102 25.54 12.79 -6.32
CA TYR A 102 26.89 13.08 -5.82
C TYR A 102 27.95 13.23 -6.92
N ARG A 103 27.55 13.28 -8.20
CA ARG A 103 28.46 13.31 -9.36
C ARG A 103 29.49 12.16 -9.33
N SER A 104 29.08 11.05 -8.76
CA SER A 104 29.94 9.89 -8.47
C SER A 104 29.70 8.74 -9.43
N PHE A 105 28.83 8.91 -10.43
CA PHE A 105 28.41 7.89 -11.38
C PHE A 105 28.88 8.22 -12.80
N ALA A 106 29.46 7.24 -13.47
CA ALA A 106 29.78 7.30 -14.89
C ALA A 106 29.17 6.08 -15.59
N LEU A 107 28.15 6.33 -16.42
CA LEU A 107 27.53 5.30 -17.24
C LEU A 107 28.45 4.94 -18.41
N GLU A 108 28.75 3.65 -18.61
CA GLU A 108 29.61 3.19 -19.69
C GLU A 108 28.80 2.57 -20.84
N ARG A 109 27.88 1.65 -20.50
CA ARG A 109 27.13 0.89 -21.51
C ARG A 109 25.79 0.43 -20.97
N VAL A 110 24.77 0.42 -21.83
CA VAL A 110 23.47 -0.18 -21.56
C VAL A 110 23.08 -1.11 -22.70
N THR A 111 22.59 -2.30 -22.39
CA THR A 111 22.01 -3.22 -23.36
C THR A 111 20.68 -3.79 -22.87
N VAL A 112 19.76 -4.07 -23.80
CA VAL A 112 18.51 -4.79 -23.54
C VAL A 112 18.50 -6.04 -24.41
N GLY A 113 18.43 -7.22 -23.77
CA GLY A 113 18.54 -8.50 -24.49
C GLY A 113 19.85 -8.64 -25.28
N GLY A 114 20.93 -8.01 -24.81
CA GLY A 114 22.23 -7.96 -25.49
C GLY A 114 22.36 -6.90 -26.60
N GLN A 115 21.28 -6.23 -26.99
CA GLN A 115 21.32 -5.15 -27.97
C GLN A 115 21.68 -3.81 -27.29
N PRO A 116 22.71 -3.07 -27.77
CA PRO A 116 23.01 -1.73 -27.27
C PRO A 116 21.83 -0.77 -27.46
N VAL A 117 21.55 0.04 -26.44
CA VAL A 117 20.51 1.08 -26.48
C VAL A 117 21.07 2.40 -25.99
N ALA A 118 20.47 3.51 -26.41
CA ALA A 118 20.82 4.85 -25.93
C ALA A 118 19.89 5.23 -24.77
N PRO A 119 20.39 5.26 -23.51
CA PRO A 119 19.59 5.65 -22.36
C PRO A 119 19.53 7.18 -22.21
N ALA A 120 18.56 7.67 -21.45
CA ALA A 120 18.49 9.06 -21.00
C ALA A 120 18.73 9.13 -19.49
N LEU A 121 19.73 9.89 -19.05
CA LEU A 121 20.01 10.14 -17.64
C LEU A 121 19.73 11.61 -17.31
N ASP A 122 18.69 11.87 -16.53
CA ASP A 122 18.30 13.19 -16.04
C ASP A 122 18.28 13.21 -14.51
N GLY A 123 19.18 13.99 -13.91
CA GLY A 123 19.40 13.96 -12.47
C GLY A 123 19.70 12.54 -11.98
N VAL A 124 18.86 11.98 -11.12
CA VAL A 124 19.00 10.59 -10.64
C VAL A 124 18.16 9.59 -11.45
N VAL A 125 17.45 10.02 -12.49
CA VAL A 125 16.52 9.16 -13.25
C VAL A 125 17.21 8.69 -14.53
N LEU A 126 17.42 7.37 -14.64
CA LEU A 126 17.95 6.69 -15.83
C LEU A 126 16.81 5.96 -16.55
N GLU A 127 16.35 6.51 -17.67
CA GLU A 127 15.37 5.88 -18.53
C GLU A 127 16.03 5.09 -19.66
N ILE A 128 15.68 3.81 -19.76
CA ILE A 128 16.24 2.87 -20.74
C ILE A 128 15.13 2.47 -21.73
N PRO A 129 15.20 2.87 -23.00
CA PRO A 129 14.22 2.48 -23.99
C PRO A 129 14.33 0.98 -24.32
N LEU A 130 13.19 0.33 -24.53
CA LEU A 130 13.13 -1.06 -24.93
C LEU A 130 13.12 -1.16 -26.47
N PRO A 131 13.99 -2.00 -27.09
CA PRO A 131 14.01 -2.18 -28.55
C PRO A 131 12.70 -2.71 -29.14
N ALA A 132 11.93 -3.43 -28.32
CA ALA A 132 10.57 -3.86 -28.61
C ALA A 132 9.69 -3.62 -27.39
N PRO A 133 8.41 -3.23 -27.56
CA PRO A 133 7.48 -3.07 -26.45
C PRO A 133 7.41 -4.36 -25.62
N LEU A 134 7.39 -4.23 -24.29
CA LEU A 134 7.36 -5.35 -23.35
C LEU A 134 5.92 -5.56 -22.83
N PRO A 135 5.17 -6.56 -23.31
CA PRO A 135 3.80 -6.80 -22.88
C PRO A 135 3.74 -7.25 -21.41
N PRO A 136 2.57 -7.16 -20.75
CA PRO A 136 2.35 -7.77 -19.45
C PRO A 136 2.81 -9.23 -19.41
N GLN A 137 3.46 -9.61 -18.32
CA GLN A 137 4.05 -10.92 -18.04
C GLN A 137 5.24 -11.32 -18.91
N ALA A 138 5.64 -10.50 -19.89
CA ALA A 138 6.86 -10.73 -20.63
C ALA A 138 8.09 -10.31 -19.82
N GLN A 139 9.25 -10.88 -20.17
CA GLN A 139 10.52 -10.64 -19.51
C GLN A 139 11.44 -9.77 -20.36
N ALA A 140 12.17 -8.86 -19.72
CA ALA A 140 13.31 -8.15 -20.28
C ALA A 140 14.57 -8.41 -19.42
N THR A 141 15.73 -8.40 -20.08
CA THR A 141 17.03 -8.44 -19.42
C THR A 141 17.79 -7.18 -19.77
N ILE A 142 18.17 -6.40 -18.76
CA ILE A 142 18.80 -5.10 -18.87
C ILE A 142 20.19 -5.22 -18.26
N ALA A 143 21.24 -4.95 -19.04
CA ALA A 143 22.60 -4.89 -18.52
C ALA A 143 23.10 -3.44 -18.54
N ILE A 144 23.69 -3.00 -17.43
CA ILE A 144 24.18 -1.64 -17.17
C ILE A 144 25.62 -1.76 -16.65
N ASP A 145 26.57 -1.26 -17.43
CA ASP A 145 27.97 -1.12 -17.02
C ASP A 145 28.22 0.32 -16.58
N TYR A 146 28.85 0.49 -15.42
CA TYR A 146 29.13 1.80 -14.85
C TYR A 146 30.36 1.79 -13.96
N ARG A 147 30.89 3.00 -13.74
CA ARG A 147 31.93 3.25 -12.74
C ARG A 147 31.43 4.20 -11.67
N LEU A 148 31.95 4.01 -10.47
CA LEU A 148 31.79 4.92 -9.36
C LEU A 148 33.12 5.47 -8.89
N ARG A 149 33.12 6.74 -8.51
CA ARG A 149 34.14 7.35 -7.66
C ARG A 149 33.47 7.80 -6.38
N VAL A 150 33.60 7.01 -5.33
CA VAL A 150 32.91 7.23 -4.06
C VAL A 150 33.44 8.51 -3.40
N PRO A 151 32.58 9.43 -2.95
CA PRO A 151 32.99 10.68 -2.30
C PRO A 151 33.82 10.43 -1.03
N SER A 152 34.81 11.30 -0.80
CA SER A 152 35.62 11.27 0.42
C SER A 152 35.89 12.71 0.92
N PRO A 153 35.22 13.16 2.01
CA PRO A 153 34.13 12.46 2.70
C PRO A 153 32.84 12.45 1.87
N GLY A 154 31.97 11.45 2.06
CA GLY A 154 30.63 11.39 1.45
C GLY A 154 29.53 11.75 2.43
N ASN A 155 28.57 10.87 2.68
CA ASN A 155 27.66 10.90 3.83
C ASN A 155 27.53 9.50 4.48
N LEU A 156 26.76 9.37 5.57
CA LEU A 156 26.54 8.11 6.30
C LEU A 156 26.27 6.90 5.37
N ARG A 157 25.48 7.11 4.30
CA ARG A 157 25.04 6.08 3.36
C ARG A 157 26.09 5.77 2.30
N PHE A 158 26.65 6.80 1.67
CA PHE A 158 27.55 6.66 0.52
C PHE A 158 28.77 7.55 0.67
N GLY A 159 29.92 6.95 0.99
CA GLY A 159 31.15 7.71 1.20
C GLY A 159 32.30 6.92 1.82
N LYS A 160 33.48 7.54 1.84
CA LYS A 160 34.67 7.03 2.53
C LYS A 160 35.22 8.03 3.53
N ALA A 161 35.34 7.63 4.80
CA ALA A 161 35.99 8.39 5.87
C ALA A 161 36.43 7.46 7.02
N SER A 162 37.41 7.88 7.81
CA SER A 162 37.86 7.16 9.02
C SER A 162 38.28 5.69 8.81
N GLY A 163 38.68 5.31 7.59
CA GLY A 163 39.01 3.92 7.23
C GLY A 163 37.79 3.04 7.01
N ILE A 164 36.61 3.62 6.83
CA ILE A 164 35.36 2.95 6.47
C ILE A 164 34.93 3.41 5.08
N LEU A 165 34.46 2.48 4.27
CA LEU A 165 33.78 2.72 2.99
C LEU A 165 32.32 2.25 3.13
N ALA A 166 31.37 3.18 3.06
CA ALA A 166 29.94 2.91 3.06
C ALA A 166 29.40 2.98 1.62
N LEU A 167 28.71 1.92 1.20
CA LEU A 167 28.10 1.76 -0.11
C LEU A 167 26.61 1.42 0.07
N GLY A 168 25.84 2.42 0.47
CA GLY A 168 24.38 2.43 0.42
C GLY A 168 23.89 3.03 -0.90
N ASN A 169 22.82 2.48 -1.48
CA ASN A 169 22.22 2.92 -2.75
C ASN A 169 23.25 3.20 -3.86
N TRP A 170 24.29 2.36 -3.96
CA TRP A 170 25.48 2.59 -4.78
C TRP A 170 25.32 2.18 -6.25
N TYR A 171 24.19 1.57 -6.61
CA TYR A 171 23.93 1.02 -7.93
C TYR A 171 22.61 1.57 -8.51
N PRO A 172 22.39 1.50 -9.84
CA PRO A 172 21.08 1.79 -10.44
C PRO A 172 19.99 0.86 -9.89
N VAL A 173 19.03 1.40 -9.14
CA VAL A 173 17.91 0.65 -8.55
C VAL A 173 16.68 0.79 -9.44
N LEU A 174 15.98 -0.30 -9.77
CA LEU A 174 14.75 -0.24 -10.56
C LEU A 174 13.72 0.65 -9.86
N ALA A 175 13.15 1.61 -10.59
CA ALA A 175 12.09 2.45 -10.08
C ALA A 175 10.79 1.65 -9.90
N VAL A 176 9.96 2.02 -8.93
CA VAL A 176 8.64 1.38 -8.77
C VAL A 176 7.68 1.91 -9.82
N TYR A 177 6.95 1.04 -10.49
CA TYR A 177 5.92 1.47 -11.43
C TYR A 177 4.65 1.91 -10.68
N GLN A 178 4.21 3.14 -10.91
CA GLN A 178 3.04 3.70 -10.25
C GLN A 178 1.80 3.49 -11.14
N HIS A 179 1.04 2.44 -10.82
CA HIS A 179 -0.12 2.03 -11.62
C HIS A 179 -1.19 3.12 -11.77
N ALA A 180 -1.40 3.93 -10.74
CA ALA A 180 -2.36 5.04 -10.76
C ALA A 180 -1.96 6.15 -11.76
N GLN A 181 -0.66 6.42 -11.89
CA GLN A 181 -0.13 7.42 -12.82
C GLN A 181 0.18 6.83 -14.20
N ALA A 182 0.07 5.50 -14.34
CA ALA A 182 0.52 4.74 -15.50
C ALA A 182 1.95 5.12 -15.91
N ASP A 183 2.81 5.28 -14.90
CA ASP A 183 4.15 5.78 -15.12
C ASP A 183 5.13 5.31 -14.03
N TRP A 184 6.42 5.31 -14.35
CA TRP A 184 7.46 4.99 -13.37
C TRP A 184 7.61 6.08 -12.31
N ASN A 185 7.96 5.69 -11.09
CA ASN A 185 8.34 6.64 -10.05
C ASN A 185 9.68 7.30 -10.41
N ARG A 186 9.59 8.51 -10.96
CA ARG A 186 10.73 9.38 -11.25
C ARG A 186 11.00 10.31 -10.06
N HIS A 187 11.42 9.73 -8.93
CA HIS A 187 11.66 10.51 -7.72
C HIS A 187 12.72 11.59 -7.94
N ARG A 188 12.59 12.68 -7.17
CA ARG A 188 13.62 13.69 -7.04
C ARG A 188 14.37 13.41 -5.75
N TYR A 189 15.69 13.27 -5.81
CA TYR A 189 16.45 13.17 -4.57
C TYR A 189 16.35 14.48 -3.77
N VAL A 190 16.03 14.35 -2.49
CA VAL A 190 16.04 15.44 -1.49
C VAL A 190 16.76 14.95 -0.25
N ASP A 191 17.37 15.88 0.49
CA ASP A 191 18.06 15.56 1.74
C ASP A 191 17.09 15.47 2.93
N THR A 192 15.77 15.41 2.67
CA THR A 192 14.76 15.30 3.71
C THR A 192 14.06 13.97 3.71
N GLY A 193 14.10 13.29 4.87
CA GLY A 193 13.66 11.92 5.03
C GLY A 193 14.30 10.94 4.04
N ASP A 194 13.73 9.75 3.97
CA ASP A 194 14.24 8.70 3.10
C ASP A 194 13.67 8.82 1.69
N ALA A 195 14.45 9.49 0.83
CA ALA A 195 14.13 9.69 -0.57
C ALA A 195 14.28 8.41 -1.43
N PHE A 196 13.82 7.27 -0.94
CA PHE A 196 13.91 5.97 -1.61
C PHE A 196 12.55 5.28 -1.67
N PHE A 197 12.25 4.68 -2.82
CA PHE A 197 11.08 3.82 -2.96
C PHE A 197 11.41 2.65 -3.86
N THR A 198 11.30 1.44 -3.32
CA THR A 198 11.80 0.21 -3.95
C THR A 198 10.87 -0.96 -3.69
N GLU A 199 10.70 -1.83 -4.70
CA GLU A 199 10.07 -3.15 -4.54
C GLU A 199 11.08 -4.19 -4.03
N ALA A 200 10.58 -5.33 -3.55
CA ALA A 200 11.43 -6.45 -3.19
C ALA A 200 12.09 -7.07 -4.44
N ALA A 201 13.34 -7.50 -4.31
CA ALA A 201 14.14 -8.10 -5.37
C ALA A 201 15.10 -9.17 -4.83
N ASP A 202 15.57 -10.00 -5.75
CA ASP A 202 16.63 -10.97 -5.50
C ASP A 202 17.98 -10.43 -5.98
N TYR A 203 19.03 -10.64 -5.19
CA TYR A 203 20.38 -10.17 -5.48
C TYR A 203 21.38 -11.33 -5.47
N GLU A 204 22.26 -11.35 -6.46
CA GLU A 204 23.52 -12.07 -6.45
C GLU A 204 24.64 -11.08 -6.77
N VAL A 205 25.51 -10.81 -5.80
CA VAL A 205 26.55 -9.79 -5.90
C VAL A 205 27.92 -10.45 -5.78
N THR A 206 28.72 -10.39 -6.84
CA THR A 206 30.13 -10.79 -6.82
C THR A 206 30.99 -9.56 -6.59
N LEU A 207 31.70 -9.53 -5.46
CA LEU A 207 32.66 -8.48 -5.11
C LEU A 207 34.08 -8.99 -5.33
N ASN A 208 34.85 -8.30 -6.17
CA ASN A 208 36.29 -8.47 -6.28
C ASN A 208 36.98 -7.29 -5.59
N LEU A 209 37.87 -7.57 -4.64
CA LEU A 209 38.50 -6.57 -3.79
C LEU A 209 39.99 -6.47 -4.11
N SER A 210 40.47 -5.23 -4.21
CA SER A 210 41.92 -4.91 -4.29
C SER A 210 42.74 -5.54 -3.15
N ARG A 211 42.15 -5.72 -1.97
CA ARG A 211 42.76 -6.35 -0.78
C ARG A 211 41.70 -6.98 0.14
N PRO A 212 42.09 -7.89 1.05
CA PRO A 212 41.15 -8.44 2.04
C PRO A 212 40.62 -7.33 2.96
N LEU A 213 39.31 -7.36 3.22
CA LEU A 213 38.59 -6.43 4.08
C LEU A 213 37.54 -7.19 4.90
N THR A 214 37.16 -6.62 6.04
CA THR A 214 35.96 -7.06 6.76
C THR A 214 34.76 -6.30 6.22
N ILE A 215 33.68 -7.03 5.91
CA ILE A 215 32.52 -6.51 5.19
C ILE A 215 31.24 -6.83 5.95
N ALA A 216 30.48 -5.81 6.29
CA ALA A 216 29.08 -5.94 6.64
C ALA A 216 28.24 -5.80 5.35
N HIS A 217 27.21 -6.62 5.17
CA HIS A 217 26.49 -6.77 3.91
C HIS A 217 25.02 -7.16 4.13
N SER A 218 24.16 -6.82 3.17
CA SER A 218 22.73 -7.20 3.17
C SER A 218 22.46 -8.68 2.83
N GLY A 219 23.45 -9.40 2.28
CA GLY A 219 23.28 -10.78 1.85
C GLY A 219 23.76 -11.84 2.84
N GLU A 220 23.92 -13.06 2.33
CA GLU A 220 24.68 -14.17 2.91
C GLU A 220 25.87 -14.51 2.00
N VAL A 221 26.99 -14.96 2.56
CA VAL A 221 28.14 -15.42 1.79
C VAL A 221 27.86 -16.82 1.25
N VAL A 222 27.72 -16.94 -0.07
CA VAL A 222 27.46 -18.23 -0.75
C VAL A 222 28.76 -18.93 -1.13
N SER A 223 29.76 -18.17 -1.56
CA SER A 223 31.08 -18.69 -1.91
C SER A 223 32.14 -17.59 -1.94
N GLY A 224 33.41 -18.00 -2.02
CA GLY A 224 34.54 -17.09 -2.05
C GLY A 224 35.11 -16.81 -0.66
N ALA A 225 36.29 -16.20 -0.66
CA ALA A 225 37.04 -15.79 0.52
C ALA A 225 38.01 -14.66 0.14
N ASP A 226 38.58 -13.99 1.13
CA ASP A 226 39.60 -12.94 1.00
C ASP A 226 39.21 -11.80 0.05
N ARG A 227 39.67 -11.89 -1.21
CA ARG A 227 39.55 -10.84 -2.23
C ARG A 227 38.40 -11.07 -3.20
N ARG A 228 37.65 -12.17 -3.08
CA ARG A 228 36.48 -12.42 -3.92
C ARG A 228 35.37 -13.06 -3.12
N LEU A 229 34.20 -12.43 -3.10
CA LEU A 229 33.01 -12.90 -2.39
C LEU A 229 31.81 -12.94 -3.34
N VAL A 230 30.99 -13.98 -3.20
CA VAL A 230 29.67 -14.07 -3.85
C VAL A 230 28.63 -14.01 -2.74
N LEU A 231 27.86 -12.93 -2.74
CA LEU A 231 26.81 -12.64 -1.78
C LEU A 231 25.45 -12.87 -2.42
N ARG A 232 24.48 -13.35 -1.65
CA ARG A 232 23.09 -13.52 -2.11
C ARG A 232 22.10 -12.92 -1.12
N ALA A 233 21.07 -12.28 -1.62
CA ALA A 233 19.92 -11.86 -0.82
C ALA A 233 18.63 -12.17 -1.59
N ARG A 234 17.57 -12.60 -0.90
CA ARG A 234 16.30 -12.98 -1.54
C ARG A 234 15.15 -12.16 -0.99
N GLY A 235 14.30 -11.64 -1.88
CA GLY A 235 13.15 -10.83 -1.50
C GLY A 235 13.48 -9.66 -0.57
N VAL A 236 14.61 -8.97 -0.80
CA VAL A 236 15.02 -7.77 -0.04
C VAL A 236 14.83 -6.53 -0.91
N ARG A 237 14.69 -5.34 -0.29
CA ARG A 237 14.39 -4.10 -1.03
C ARG A 237 15.58 -3.51 -1.75
N ASP A 238 16.73 -3.47 -1.10
CA ASP A 238 17.99 -3.06 -1.70
C ASP A 238 19.18 -3.84 -1.10
N PHE A 239 20.39 -3.41 -1.46
CA PHE A 239 21.62 -4.14 -1.14
C PHE A 239 22.74 -3.16 -0.81
N ALA A 240 23.22 -3.18 0.43
CA ALA A 240 24.24 -2.28 0.93
C ALA A 240 25.48 -3.03 1.46
N LEU A 241 26.59 -2.30 1.54
CA LEU A 241 27.87 -2.78 2.05
C LEU A 241 28.54 -1.72 2.92
N ALA A 242 29.14 -2.15 4.03
CA ALA A 242 30.10 -1.34 4.78
C ALA A 242 31.41 -2.12 4.92
N LEU A 243 32.53 -1.50 4.55
CA LEU A 243 33.83 -2.15 4.47
C LEU A 243 34.88 -1.40 5.29
N SER A 244 35.71 -2.14 6.00
CA SER A 244 36.91 -1.61 6.66
C SER A 244 37.94 -2.72 6.87
N ASP A 245 39.21 -2.36 6.89
CA ASP A 245 40.29 -3.22 7.38
C ASP A 245 40.52 -3.12 8.88
N ARG A 246 39.80 -2.21 9.55
CA ARG A 246 39.91 -1.97 10.99
C ARG A 246 38.81 -2.61 11.80
N TYR A 247 37.73 -3.07 11.16
CA TYR A 247 36.59 -3.59 11.89
C TYR A 247 36.96 -4.73 12.84
N ARG A 248 36.43 -4.63 14.05
CA ARG A 248 36.27 -5.74 14.97
C ARG A 248 34.82 -6.19 14.92
N THR A 249 34.62 -7.48 15.16
CA THR A 249 33.29 -8.08 15.16
C THR A 249 32.95 -8.68 16.52
N ARG A 250 31.65 -8.72 16.82
CA ARG A 250 31.06 -9.60 17.84
C ARG A 250 29.79 -10.19 17.26
N SER A 251 29.44 -11.39 17.69
CA SER A 251 28.23 -12.06 17.18
C SER A 251 27.48 -12.78 18.28
N VAL A 252 26.17 -12.92 18.08
CA VAL A 252 25.28 -13.70 18.95
C VAL A 252 24.19 -14.36 18.12
N GLN A 253 23.78 -15.56 18.52
CA GLN A 253 22.67 -16.26 17.90
C GLN A 253 21.35 -15.92 18.60
N VAL A 254 20.38 -15.46 17.82
CA VAL A 254 18.99 -15.24 18.25
C VAL A 254 18.09 -16.08 17.35
N ASP A 255 17.51 -17.13 17.91
CA ASP A 255 16.71 -18.10 17.16
C ASP A 255 17.52 -18.65 15.96
N GLU A 256 17.05 -18.46 14.72
CA GLU A 256 17.72 -18.90 13.49
C GLU A 256 18.63 -17.82 12.86
N THR A 257 18.73 -16.64 13.48
CA THR A 257 19.48 -15.50 12.96
C THR A 257 20.77 -15.28 13.75
N THR A 258 21.91 -15.24 13.05
CA THR A 258 23.16 -14.73 13.62
C THR A 258 23.22 -13.21 13.47
N ILE A 259 23.26 -12.51 14.61
CA ILE A 259 23.53 -11.08 14.63
C ILE A 259 25.05 -10.88 14.64
N THR A 260 25.59 -10.04 13.76
CA THR A 260 27.00 -9.64 13.77
C THR A 260 27.15 -8.13 13.79
N VAL A 261 27.90 -7.62 14.75
CA VAL A 261 28.16 -6.19 14.89
C VAL A 261 29.57 -5.86 14.46
N PHE A 262 29.76 -4.77 13.72
CA PHE A 262 31.03 -4.31 13.17
C PHE A 262 31.34 -2.91 13.71
N TYR A 263 32.50 -2.73 14.33
CA TYR A 263 32.88 -1.48 14.99
C TYR A 263 34.38 -1.21 14.87
N LEU A 264 34.79 0.04 14.95
CA LEU A 264 36.20 0.41 14.99
C LEU A 264 36.82 0.03 16.36
N PRO A 265 38.10 -0.35 16.43
CA PRO A 265 38.73 -0.85 17.66
C PRO A 265 38.60 0.11 18.86
N GLU A 266 38.71 1.42 18.60
CA GLU A 266 38.54 2.50 19.57
C GLU A 266 37.12 2.61 20.14
N HIS A 267 36.12 2.03 19.47
CA HIS A 267 34.71 2.09 19.87
C HIS A 267 34.19 0.75 20.40
N SER A 268 35.06 -0.06 21.02
CA SER A 268 34.67 -1.37 21.54
C SER A 268 33.52 -1.34 22.55
N ALA A 269 33.32 -0.25 23.29
CA ALA A 269 32.17 -0.09 24.17
C ALA A 269 30.85 0.07 23.39
N GLY A 270 30.86 0.90 22.35
CA GLY A 270 29.73 1.05 21.42
C GLY A 270 29.42 -0.28 20.71
N GLY A 271 30.44 -1.00 20.25
CA GLY A 271 30.27 -2.34 19.66
C GLY A 271 29.67 -3.38 20.62
N ALA A 272 30.00 -3.33 21.92
CA ALA A 272 29.35 -4.18 22.92
C ALA A 272 27.87 -3.81 23.11
N GLN A 273 27.58 -2.51 23.10
CA GLN A 273 26.23 -1.99 23.25
C GLN A 273 25.34 -2.28 22.03
N TYR A 274 25.90 -2.26 20.80
CA TYR A 274 25.20 -2.72 19.60
C TYR A 274 24.67 -4.14 19.81
N LEU A 275 25.55 -5.05 20.22
CA LEU A 275 25.23 -6.47 20.34
C LEU A 275 24.13 -6.69 21.37
N GLN A 276 24.22 -6.03 22.53
CA GLN A 276 23.20 -6.11 23.57
C GLN A 276 21.85 -5.59 23.05
N SER A 277 21.83 -4.38 22.48
CA SER A 277 20.59 -3.75 22.01
C SER A 277 19.94 -4.56 20.90
N ALA A 278 20.76 -5.11 19.99
CA ALA A 278 20.28 -5.92 18.87
C ALA A 278 19.77 -7.29 19.31
N GLU A 279 20.46 -7.96 20.24
CA GLU A 279 20.01 -9.25 20.76
C GLU A 279 18.66 -9.14 21.45
N GLU A 280 18.52 -8.20 22.37
CA GLU A 280 17.33 -8.06 23.18
C GLU A 280 16.13 -7.61 22.33
N SER A 281 16.34 -6.67 21.41
CA SER A 281 15.29 -6.15 20.54
C SER A 281 14.83 -7.18 19.51
N LEU A 282 15.74 -7.90 18.86
CA LEU A 282 15.37 -8.93 17.89
C LEU A 282 14.54 -10.04 18.56
N ARG A 283 14.95 -10.50 19.75
CA ARG A 283 14.16 -11.48 20.54
C ARG A 283 12.77 -10.94 20.86
N TRP A 284 12.65 -9.67 21.22
CA TRP A 284 11.36 -9.06 21.55
C TRP A 284 10.48 -8.89 20.31
N LEU A 285 11.03 -8.38 19.21
CA LEU A 285 10.34 -8.18 17.94
C LEU A 285 9.86 -9.50 17.33
N ASN A 286 10.68 -10.56 17.37
CA ASN A 286 10.26 -11.90 16.94
C ASN A 286 8.96 -12.36 17.62
N ARG A 287 8.79 -12.03 18.92
CA ARG A 287 7.55 -12.35 19.66
C ARG A 287 6.38 -11.47 19.26
N GLN A 288 6.60 -10.19 19.02
CA GLN A 288 5.52 -9.26 18.70
C GLN A 288 5.06 -9.39 17.25
N LEU A 289 5.98 -9.36 16.31
CA LEU A 289 5.73 -9.20 14.87
C LEU A 289 5.86 -10.49 14.07
N GLY A 290 6.30 -11.59 14.70
CA GLY A 290 6.62 -12.84 14.02
C GLY A 290 8.11 -12.95 13.68
N PRO A 291 8.59 -14.15 13.30
CA PRO A 291 10.00 -14.44 13.17
C PRO A 291 10.67 -13.64 12.05
N TYR A 292 11.84 -13.09 12.34
CA TYR A 292 12.74 -12.54 11.34
C TYR A 292 13.22 -13.67 10.39
N PRO A 293 13.04 -13.55 9.06
CA PRO A 293 13.19 -14.68 8.16
C PRO A 293 14.62 -14.90 7.64
N TYR A 294 15.55 -14.01 7.94
CA TYR A 294 16.89 -14.06 7.36
C TYR A 294 17.89 -14.68 8.35
N PRO A 295 18.87 -15.47 7.86
CA PRO A 295 19.84 -16.17 8.71
C PRO A 295 20.89 -15.24 9.33
N SER A 296 21.01 -14.00 8.83
CA SER A 296 21.99 -13.02 9.30
C SER A 296 21.39 -11.63 9.40
N LEU A 297 21.78 -10.90 10.45
CA LEU A 297 21.52 -9.46 10.60
C LEU A 297 22.82 -8.77 11.00
N HIS A 298 23.26 -7.81 10.21
CA HIS A 298 24.49 -7.06 10.45
C HIS A 298 24.18 -5.66 10.98
N ILE A 299 25.01 -5.17 11.92
CA ILE A 299 24.95 -3.78 12.39
C ILE A 299 26.36 -3.21 12.30
N ALA A 300 26.58 -2.21 11.45
CA ALA A 300 27.89 -1.69 11.13
C ALA A 300 28.03 -0.23 11.52
N GLU A 301 29.13 0.07 12.21
CA GLU A 301 29.62 1.42 12.36
C GLU A 301 30.02 1.99 10.99
N THR A 302 29.44 3.11 10.58
CA THR A 302 29.71 3.79 9.31
C THR A 302 30.16 5.24 9.52
N ILE A 303 30.34 5.99 8.44
CA ILE A 303 31.01 7.30 8.51
C ILE A 303 30.15 8.37 9.21
N SER A 304 30.79 9.37 9.81
CA SER A 304 30.11 10.52 10.42
C SER A 304 30.64 11.82 9.85
N ASN A 305 29.82 12.46 9.06
CA ASN A 305 30.12 13.72 8.35
C ASN A 305 28.87 14.59 8.15
N ASP A 306 27.70 14.08 8.51
CA ASP A 306 26.47 14.84 8.65
C ASP A 306 25.88 14.54 10.03
N ALA A 307 25.63 15.58 10.82
CA ALA A 307 25.08 15.44 12.16
C ALA A 307 23.59 15.04 12.15
N ASN A 308 22.91 15.19 11.01
CA ASN A 308 21.48 14.87 10.87
C ASN A 308 21.25 13.40 10.48
N TRP A 309 22.25 12.73 9.91
CA TRP A 309 22.14 11.33 9.48
C TRP A 309 22.97 10.43 10.38
N VAL A 310 22.29 9.66 11.23
CA VAL A 310 22.95 8.87 12.27
C VAL A 310 22.66 7.37 12.22
N GLY A 311 21.62 6.94 11.51
CA GLY A 311 21.24 5.55 11.28
C GLY A 311 20.73 5.32 9.85
N GLN A 312 20.80 4.08 9.37
CA GLN A 312 20.08 3.61 8.17
C GLN A 312 19.78 2.11 8.28
N GLU A 313 18.64 1.71 7.74
CA GLU A 313 17.93 0.45 7.95
C GLU A 313 17.97 -0.54 6.78
N TYR A 314 19.02 -0.55 5.95
CA TYR A 314 19.12 -1.47 4.81
C TYR A 314 18.77 -2.93 5.20
N PRO A 315 18.16 -3.72 4.31
CA PRO A 315 17.77 -5.09 4.63
C PRO A 315 18.98 -5.91 5.08
N ASN A 316 18.83 -6.55 6.24
CA ASN A 316 19.85 -7.37 6.89
C ASN A 316 21.13 -6.61 7.27
N LEU A 317 21.18 -5.28 7.13
CA LEU A 317 22.35 -4.45 7.42
C LEU A 317 21.93 -3.06 7.92
N VAL A 318 22.15 -2.82 9.19
CA VAL A 318 21.98 -1.51 9.80
C VAL A 318 23.28 -0.72 9.74
N PHE A 319 23.23 0.53 9.32
CA PHE A 319 24.32 1.51 9.48
C PHE A 319 24.09 2.35 10.73
N ILE A 320 25.14 2.59 11.50
CA ILE A 320 25.13 3.50 12.64
C ILE A 320 26.36 4.39 12.55
N SER A 321 26.20 5.70 12.68
CA SER A 321 27.31 6.62 12.50
C SER A 321 28.43 6.41 13.55
N SER A 322 29.68 6.55 13.14
CA SER A 322 30.87 6.46 13.99
C SER A 322 30.80 7.39 15.20
N GLN A 323 30.25 8.59 15.05
CA GLN A 323 30.01 9.56 16.13
C GLN A 323 29.04 9.01 17.17
N THR A 324 27.89 8.46 16.75
CA THR A 324 26.90 7.86 17.67
C THR A 324 27.50 6.65 18.39
N THR A 325 28.32 5.88 17.67
CA THR A 325 29.00 4.69 18.18
C THR A 325 30.04 5.03 19.23
N ALA A 326 30.84 6.07 18.96
CA ALA A 326 31.84 6.61 19.87
C ALA A 326 31.21 7.16 21.15
N ALA A 327 30.04 7.82 21.04
CA ALA A 327 29.33 8.39 22.18
C ALA A 327 28.88 7.31 23.19
N GLY A 328 28.43 6.15 22.72
CA GLY A 328 28.02 5.04 23.58
C GLY A 328 26.90 5.41 24.56
N GLY A 329 27.01 4.92 25.80
CA GLY A 329 26.15 5.32 26.92
C GLY A 329 25.31 4.22 27.57
N GLY A 330 25.39 2.98 27.09
CA GLY A 330 24.67 1.83 27.64
C GLY A 330 23.17 1.81 27.28
N ILE A 331 22.44 0.82 27.81
CA ILE A 331 21.00 0.68 27.55
C ILE A 331 20.22 1.90 28.06
N GLY A 332 19.32 2.43 27.24
CA GLY A 332 18.60 3.70 27.51
C GLY A 332 19.26 4.94 26.92
N SER A 333 20.49 4.86 26.44
CA SER A 333 21.12 5.95 25.69
C SER A 333 20.57 6.06 24.27
N TYR A 334 20.89 7.18 23.61
CA TYR A 334 20.50 7.41 22.22
C TYR A 334 21.01 6.31 21.28
N LEU A 335 22.24 5.82 21.47
CA LEU A 335 22.75 4.72 20.65
C LEU A 335 21.90 3.45 20.79
N SER A 336 21.49 3.08 22.00
CA SER A 336 20.65 1.90 22.18
C SER A 336 19.27 2.08 21.55
N TYR A 337 18.66 3.26 21.71
CA TYR A 337 17.39 3.59 21.05
C TYR A 337 17.52 3.48 19.53
N LEU A 338 18.57 4.06 18.95
CA LEU A 338 18.80 4.07 17.52
C LEU A 338 18.96 2.66 16.97
N VAL A 339 19.83 1.83 17.56
CA VAL A 339 19.99 0.42 17.13
C VAL A 339 18.66 -0.33 17.17
N ILE A 340 17.81 -0.07 18.15
CA ILE A 340 16.48 -0.71 18.24
C ILE A 340 15.55 -0.19 17.14
N HIS A 341 15.51 1.12 16.90
CA HIS A 341 14.76 1.77 15.81
C HIS A 341 15.11 1.15 14.46
N GLU A 342 16.40 1.07 14.13
CA GLU A 342 16.88 0.49 12.86
C GLU A 342 16.56 -1.02 12.71
N ILE A 343 16.46 -1.75 13.83
CA ILE A 343 16.09 -3.17 13.80
C ILE A 343 14.58 -3.35 13.61
N VAL A 344 13.74 -2.44 14.12
CA VAL A 344 12.29 -2.49 13.84
C VAL A 344 12.04 -2.34 12.34
N HIS A 345 12.85 -1.53 11.65
CA HIS A 345 12.73 -1.36 10.21
C HIS A 345 12.96 -2.66 9.41
N GLN A 346 13.59 -3.66 10.00
CA GLN A 346 13.70 -4.97 9.37
C GLN A 346 12.33 -5.62 9.12
N TRP A 347 11.28 -5.22 9.85
CA TRP A 347 9.89 -5.56 9.56
C TRP A 347 9.17 -4.48 8.74
N PHE A 348 9.27 -3.21 9.14
CA PHE A 348 8.61 -2.07 8.48
C PHE A 348 9.61 -1.30 7.63
N TYR A 349 9.44 -1.30 6.32
CA TYR A 349 10.46 -1.19 5.26
C TYR A 349 10.97 -2.56 4.80
N GLY A 350 11.76 -3.28 5.62
CA GLY A 350 12.47 -4.49 5.19
C GLY A 350 11.56 -5.58 4.64
N LEU A 351 10.61 -6.07 5.45
CA LEU A 351 9.61 -7.06 5.02
C LEU A 351 8.40 -6.40 4.36
N VAL A 352 7.81 -5.39 5.00
CA VAL A 352 6.64 -4.65 4.49
C VAL A 352 7.10 -3.31 3.98
N GLY A 353 6.91 -3.04 2.70
CA GLY A 353 7.32 -1.79 2.10
C GLY A 353 6.31 -0.69 2.33
N GLY A 354 6.79 0.54 2.31
CA GLY A 354 5.97 1.72 2.13
C GLY A 354 6.53 2.55 0.98
N ASP A 355 5.71 3.48 0.49
CA ASP A 355 6.21 4.58 -0.32
C ASP A 355 6.80 5.64 0.62
N GLN A 356 8.10 5.56 0.91
CA GLN A 356 8.77 6.46 1.85
C GLN A 356 8.79 7.92 1.32
N LEU A 357 8.44 8.15 0.06
CA LEU A 357 8.35 9.50 -0.51
C LEU A 357 7.03 10.17 -0.16
N TYR A 358 5.92 9.45 -0.26
CA TYR A 358 4.57 10.01 -0.11
C TYR A 358 3.84 9.58 1.17
N GLU A 359 4.21 8.44 1.76
CA GLU A 359 3.66 7.93 3.03
C GLU A 359 4.79 7.57 4.03
N PRO A 360 5.74 8.47 4.33
CA PRO A 360 6.90 8.20 5.19
C PRO A 360 6.57 7.91 6.66
N TRP A 361 5.29 7.86 7.05
CA TRP A 361 4.93 7.44 8.39
C TRP A 361 4.91 5.92 8.54
N LEU A 362 4.72 5.18 7.43
CA LEU A 362 4.47 3.74 7.48
C LEU A 362 5.73 2.91 7.79
N ASP A 363 6.91 3.49 7.58
CA ASP A 363 8.22 3.00 8.00
C ASP A 363 8.62 3.59 9.36
N GLU A 364 8.64 4.92 9.49
CA GLU A 364 9.27 5.62 10.61
C GLU A 364 8.46 5.65 11.89
N ALA A 365 7.12 5.72 11.78
CA ALA A 365 6.28 5.73 12.96
C ALA A 365 6.31 4.37 13.68
N PRO A 366 6.16 3.22 13.00
CA PRO A 366 6.35 1.91 13.64
C PRO A 366 7.75 1.73 14.23
N ALA A 367 8.80 2.14 13.50
CA ALA A 367 10.19 2.05 13.97
C ALA A 367 10.41 2.80 15.28
N THR A 368 9.97 4.06 15.30
CA THR A 368 10.00 4.91 16.50
C THR A 368 9.19 4.26 17.61
N TYR A 369 7.91 3.99 17.37
CA TYR A 369 6.99 3.54 18.40
C TYR A 369 7.41 2.22 19.05
N LEU A 370 7.75 1.22 18.25
CA LEU A 370 8.12 -0.10 18.76
C LEU A 370 9.46 -0.07 19.51
N ALA A 371 10.38 0.83 19.17
CA ALA A 371 11.57 1.07 19.98
C ALA A 371 11.21 1.57 21.38
N TYR A 372 10.27 2.53 21.51
CA TYR A 372 9.79 2.96 22.83
C TYR A 372 9.02 1.86 23.56
N GLN A 373 8.22 1.05 22.85
CA GLN A 373 7.49 -0.07 23.45
C GLN A 373 8.42 -1.19 23.93
N PHE A 374 9.56 -1.40 23.27
CA PHE A 374 10.62 -2.26 23.79
C PHE A 374 11.10 -1.76 25.16
N PHE A 375 11.40 -0.46 25.31
CA PHE A 375 11.79 0.11 26.60
C PHE A 375 10.66 0.02 27.62
N ARG A 376 9.40 0.22 27.22
CA ARG A 376 8.24 0.04 28.10
C ARG A 376 8.16 -1.37 28.68
N ALA A 377 8.43 -2.37 27.85
CA ALA A 377 8.31 -3.78 28.23
C ALA A 377 9.51 -4.29 29.03
N ASN A 378 10.74 -3.89 28.67
CA ASN A 378 11.97 -4.47 29.22
C ASN A 378 12.68 -3.56 30.22
N TYR A 379 12.45 -2.24 30.13
CA TYR A 379 13.12 -1.22 30.94
C TYR A 379 12.13 -0.13 31.42
N PRO A 380 11.05 -0.49 32.13
CA PRO A 380 9.98 0.45 32.47
C PRO A 380 10.45 1.69 33.27
N GLY A 381 11.53 1.57 34.04
CA GLY A 381 12.14 2.69 34.77
C GLY A 381 12.76 3.77 33.88
N LEU A 382 13.05 3.46 32.61
CA LEU A 382 13.57 4.42 31.62
C LEU A 382 12.45 5.01 30.75
N TYR A 383 11.42 4.21 30.47
CA TYR A 383 10.36 4.53 29.52
C TYR A 383 9.69 5.89 29.79
N ASP A 384 9.24 6.17 31.02
CA ASP A 384 8.49 7.39 31.33
C ASP A 384 9.31 8.67 31.07
N GLY A 385 10.62 8.62 31.28
CA GLY A 385 11.52 9.73 30.96
C GLY A 385 11.67 9.92 29.45
N MET A 386 11.92 8.83 28.73
CA MET A 386 12.09 8.83 27.28
C MET A 386 10.80 9.28 26.58
N TRP A 387 9.64 8.74 26.95
CA TRP A 387 8.35 9.08 26.36
C TRP A 387 7.96 10.54 26.60
N ARG A 388 8.23 11.07 27.80
CA ARG A 388 8.07 12.52 28.08
C ARG A 388 8.97 13.37 27.19
N SER A 389 10.21 12.95 26.94
CA SER A 389 11.11 13.65 26.02
C SER A 389 10.56 13.68 24.59
N LEU A 390 10.09 12.54 24.07
CA LEU A 390 9.48 12.44 22.74
C LEU A 390 8.26 13.37 22.60
N THR A 391 7.30 13.26 23.52
CA THR A 391 6.06 14.04 23.45
C THR A 391 6.28 15.53 23.76
N GLY A 392 7.26 15.86 24.62
CA GLY A 392 7.68 17.24 24.88
C GLY A 392 8.35 17.87 23.66
N GLY A 393 9.20 17.12 22.99
CA GLY A 393 9.85 17.54 21.75
C GLY A 393 8.86 17.77 20.61
N TYR A 394 7.84 16.92 20.45
CA TYR A 394 6.75 17.15 19.50
C TYR A 394 5.99 18.45 19.82
N ARG A 395 5.56 18.63 21.08
CA ARG A 395 4.84 19.83 21.52
C ARG A 395 5.64 21.11 21.29
N SER A 396 6.93 21.11 21.61
CA SER A 396 7.81 22.27 21.37
C SER A 396 7.93 22.61 19.89
N ALA A 397 8.03 21.60 19.03
CA ALA A 397 8.12 21.75 17.58
C ALA A 397 6.83 22.35 17.00
N VAL A 398 5.68 21.74 17.27
CA VAL A 398 4.38 22.21 16.76
C VAL A 398 4.04 23.61 17.26
N ASN A 399 4.34 23.94 18.52
CA ASN A 399 4.15 25.29 19.04
C ASN A 399 5.03 26.33 18.35
N SER A 400 6.17 25.92 17.80
CA SER A 400 7.12 26.83 17.16
C SER A 400 6.81 27.09 15.69
N TRP A 401 6.33 26.08 14.94
CA TRP A 401 6.22 26.19 13.47
C TRP A 401 5.00 25.49 12.85
N GLY A 402 4.06 25.01 13.68
CA GLY A 402 2.78 24.47 13.23
C GLY A 402 2.74 22.94 13.12
N ASP A 403 1.52 22.40 12.97
CA ASP A 403 1.26 20.96 12.85
C ASP A 403 1.02 20.54 11.39
N ARG A 404 1.20 19.25 11.10
CA ARG A 404 0.93 18.62 9.79
C ARG A 404 0.37 17.21 9.98
N THR A 405 -0.29 16.67 8.96
CA THR A 405 -0.79 15.29 9.00
C THR A 405 0.30 14.28 8.63
N LEU A 406 0.13 13.03 9.07
CA LEU A 406 1.14 11.97 8.89
C LEU A 406 1.27 11.49 7.43
N ASP A 407 0.26 11.73 6.60
CA ASP A 407 0.27 11.52 5.14
C ASP A 407 0.91 12.66 4.35
N THR A 408 1.72 13.51 5.00
CA THR A 408 2.50 14.55 4.32
C THR A 408 3.74 13.94 3.66
N SER A 409 3.95 14.21 2.37
CA SER A 409 5.12 13.74 1.61
C SER A 409 6.43 14.38 2.08
N ILE A 410 7.56 13.67 1.91
CA ILE A 410 8.91 14.22 2.17
C ILE A 410 9.17 15.52 1.39
N TYR A 411 8.54 15.71 0.22
CA TYR A 411 8.70 16.91 -0.61
C TYR A 411 8.02 18.16 -0.05
N ASP A 412 7.05 17.97 0.85
CA ASP A 412 6.28 19.06 1.46
C ASP A 412 6.89 19.53 2.78
N TYR A 413 8.00 18.91 3.19
CA TYR A 413 8.84 19.36 4.28
C TYR A 413 10.00 20.19 3.73
N GLY A 414 10.10 21.44 4.18
CA GLY A 414 11.23 22.31 3.82
C GLY A 414 12.44 22.15 4.74
N VAL A 415 12.28 21.51 5.91
CA VAL A 415 13.30 21.39 6.95
C VAL A 415 13.20 20.03 7.62
N GLU A 416 14.33 19.36 7.76
CA GLU A 416 14.44 18.00 8.30
C GLU A 416 13.89 17.85 9.73
N SER A 417 14.14 18.84 10.59
CA SER A 417 13.60 18.81 11.96
C SER A 417 12.06 18.84 12.01
N HIS A 418 11.42 19.36 10.95
CA HIS A 418 9.95 19.33 10.85
C HIS A 418 9.47 17.93 10.49
N TYR A 419 10.15 17.28 9.55
CA TYR A 419 9.92 15.88 9.18
C TYR A 419 10.03 14.97 10.41
N PHE A 420 11.13 15.04 11.17
CA PHE A 420 11.30 14.24 12.40
C PHE A 420 10.21 14.47 13.44
N ALA A 421 9.78 15.71 13.66
CA ALA A 421 8.76 15.99 14.66
C ALA A 421 7.38 15.43 14.29
N ILE A 422 7.02 15.46 13.01
CA ILE A 422 5.73 14.94 12.54
C ILE A 422 5.81 13.44 12.34
N ILE A 423 6.68 12.97 11.46
CA ILE A 423 6.70 11.58 11.01
C ILE A 423 7.09 10.60 12.12
N TYR A 424 8.11 10.93 12.91
CA TYR A 424 8.58 10.03 13.98
C TYR A 424 7.78 10.25 15.26
N ARG A 425 7.76 11.48 15.79
CA ARG A 425 7.20 11.73 17.13
C ARG A 425 5.68 11.71 17.12
N LYS A 426 5.02 12.47 16.22
CA LYS A 426 3.56 12.43 16.09
C LYS A 426 3.10 11.06 15.61
N GLY A 427 3.85 10.42 14.71
CA GLY A 427 3.60 9.05 14.27
C GLY A 427 3.59 8.05 15.42
N ALA A 428 4.59 8.10 16.30
CA ALA A 428 4.62 7.24 17.48
C ALA A 428 3.46 7.51 18.45
N MET A 429 3.06 8.78 18.61
CA MET A 429 1.89 9.14 19.40
C MET A 429 0.58 8.60 18.79
N PHE A 430 0.43 8.64 17.47
CA PHE A 430 -0.68 8.00 16.77
C PHE A 430 -0.76 6.50 17.08
N LEU A 431 0.36 5.78 17.00
CA LEU A 431 0.38 4.34 17.27
C LEU A 431 0.12 3.99 18.74
N ASP A 432 0.51 4.85 19.69
CA ASP A 432 0.16 4.67 21.10
C ASP A 432 -1.35 4.85 21.32
N GLU A 433 -1.94 5.93 20.77
CA GLU A 433 -3.40 6.14 20.84
C GLU A 433 -4.18 5.04 20.10
N LEU A 434 -3.65 4.53 18.99
CA LEU A 434 -4.23 3.39 18.28
C LEU A 434 -4.20 2.13 19.14
N ARG A 435 -3.07 1.83 19.78
CA ARG A 435 -2.95 0.70 20.73
C ARG A 435 -3.92 0.85 21.90
N GLU A 436 -4.11 2.06 22.42
CA GLU A 436 -5.07 2.32 23.50
C GLU A 436 -6.52 2.11 23.04
N ALA A 437 -6.88 2.60 21.86
CA ALA A 437 -8.22 2.46 21.30
C ALA A 437 -8.57 1.00 20.94
N MET A 438 -7.61 0.25 20.41
CA MET A 438 -7.79 -1.17 20.04
C MET A 438 -7.68 -2.12 21.24
N GLY A 439 -6.94 -1.72 22.26
CA GLY A 439 -6.45 -2.61 23.31
C GLY A 439 -5.19 -3.37 22.87
N ALA A 440 -4.26 -3.56 23.81
CA ALA A 440 -2.96 -4.20 23.52
C ALA A 440 -3.09 -5.64 23.01
N ASP A 441 -4.10 -6.38 23.47
CA ASP A 441 -4.37 -7.77 23.09
C ASP A 441 -4.79 -7.91 21.61
N ILE A 442 -5.28 -6.83 20.99
CA ILE A 442 -5.64 -6.79 19.57
C ILE A 442 -4.53 -6.14 18.75
N PHE A 443 -3.89 -5.11 19.29
CA PHE A 443 -2.90 -4.31 18.56
C PHE A 443 -1.69 -5.13 18.07
N TYR A 444 -1.06 -5.94 18.93
CA TYR A 444 0.11 -6.72 18.49
C TYR A 444 -0.25 -7.83 17.49
N PRO A 445 -1.35 -8.61 17.68
CA PRO A 445 -1.84 -9.50 16.63
C PRO A 445 -2.16 -8.80 15.31
N PHE A 446 -2.73 -7.60 15.35
CA PHE A 446 -2.96 -6.77 14.16
C PHE A 446 -1.64 -6.45 13.44
N LEU A 447 -0.60 -5.98 14.15
CA LEU A 447 0.70 -5.70 13.54
C LEU A 447 1.33 -6.94 12.92
N ARG A 448 1.23 -8.09 13.60
CA ARG A 448 1.71 -9.37 13.07
C ARG A 448 0.99 -9.75 11.78
N GLU A 449 -0.33 -9.64 11.76
CA GLU A 449 -1.12 -9.90 10.55
C GLU A 449 -0.77 -8.94 9.42
N PHE A 450 -0.55 -7.66 9.71
CA PHE A 450 -0.09 -6.69 8.72
C PHE A 450 1.25 -7.11 8.11
N VAL A 451 2.22 -7.49 8.94
CA VAL A 451 3.52 -8.02 8.50
C VAL A 451 3.35 -9.25 7.63
N GLU A 452 2.56 -10.23 8.06
CA GLU A 452 2.34 -11.48 7.34
C GLU A 452 1.64 -11.24 5.99
N THR A 453 0.65 -10.35 5.95
CA THR A 453 -0.16 -10.07 4.75
C THR A 453 0.63 -9.33 3.68
N TYR A 454 1.49 -8.39 4.09
CA TYR A 454 2.22 -7.51 3.18
C TYR A 454 3.72 -7.84 3.07
N ARG A 455 4.16 -8.98 3.61
CA ARG A 455 5.53 -9.47 3.44
C ARG A 455 5.94 -9.48 1.95
N ALA A 456 7.10 -8.90 1.65
CA ALA A 456 7.67 -8.75 0.31
C ALA A 456 6.81 -7.92 -0.66
N ARG A 457 5.83 -7.16 -0.17
CA ARG A 457 4.97 -6.26 -0.96
C ARG A 457 5.12 -4.82 -0.49
N VAL A 458 4.67 -3.87 -1.31
CA VAL A 458 4.48 -2.49 -0.87
C VAL A 458 3.07 -2.38 -0.30
N ALA A 459 2.98 -2.05 0.98
CA ALA A 459 1.75 -1.65 1.64
C ALA A 459 1.64 -0.12 1.63
N THR A 460 0.49 0.35 2.08
CA THR A 460 0.17 1.77 2.10
C THR A 460 -0.51 2.15 3.40
N GLY A 461 -0.70 3.46 3.61
CA GLY A 461 -1.41 3.90 4.80
C GLY A 461 -2.86 3.41 4.85
N TYR A 462 -3.56 3.37 3.72
CA TYR A 462 -4.92 2.81 3.66
C TYR A 462 -4.97 1.34 4.04
N ASP A 463 -4.00 0.54 3.60
CA ASP A 463 -3.94 -0.89 3.91
C ASP A 463 -3.79 -1.13 5.43
N PHE A 464 -2.93 -0.32 6.06
CA PHE A 464 -2.70 -0.37 7.50
C PHE A 464 -3.96 0.05 8.28
N LEU A 465 -4.54 1.20 7.94
CA LEU A 465 -5.66 1.79 8.66
C LEU A 465 -6.95 0.96 8.51
N ASP A 466 -7.19 0.38 7.33
CA ASP A 466 -8.32 -0.54 7.11
C ASP A 466 -8.18 -1.83 7.89
N LEU A 467 -6.99 -2.41 7.90
CA LEU A 467 -6.75 -3.63 8.66
C LEU A 467 -6.92 -3.36 10.15
N ALA A 468 -6.41 -2.22 10.65
CA ALA A 468 -6.61 -1.79 12.03
C ALA A 468 -8.11 -1.65 12.37
N GLN A 469 -8.89 -0.98 11.51
CA GLN A 469 -10.34 -0.85 11.70
C GLN A 469 -11.07 -2.19 11.64
N THR A 470 -10.68 -3.08 10.74
CA THR A 470 -11.29 -4.41 10.59
C THR A 470 -11.05 -5.29 11.82
N ARG A 471 -9.91 -5.13 12.49
CA ARG A 471 -9.56 -5.88 13.70
C ARG A 471 -10.05 -5.24 14.99
N SER A 472 -10.31 -3.93 14.98
CA SER A 472 -10.82 -3.19 16.11
C SER A 472 -12.34 -3.32 16.25
N SER A 473 -12.83 -3.51 17.49
CA SER A 473 -14.25 -3.35 17.82
C SER A 473 -14.65 -1.89 18.03
N ALA A 474 -13.69 -1.01 18.33
CA ALA A 474 -13.89 0.42 18.41
C ALA A 474 -13.89 1.05 17.02
N ASP A 475 -14.69 2.11 16.83
CA ASP A 475 -14.62 2.96 15.65
C ASP A 475 -13.36 3.83 15.72
N LEU A 476 -12.38 3.53 14.87
CA LEU A 476 -11.09 4.20 14.82
C LEU A 476 -11.07 5.39 13.85
N ARG A 477 -12.13 5.59 13.04
CA ARG A 477 -12.17 6.67 12.03
C ARG A 477 -11.99 8.07 12.63
N PRO A 478 -12.55 8.42 13.82
CA PRO A 478 -12.27 9.70 14.45
C PRO A 478 -10.78 9.88 14.81
N LEU A 479 -10.12 8.79 15.24
CA LEU A 479 -8.68 8.80 15.49
C LEU A 479 -7.91 8.99 14.18
N PHE A 480 -8.31 8.32 13.10
CA PHE A 480 -7.66 8.50 11.80
C PHE A 480 -7.78 9.94 11.30
N GLY A 481 -8.97 10.55 11.39
CA GLY A 481 -9.19 11.95 11.01
C GLY A 481 -8.43 12.98 11.86
N LYS A 482 -7.94 12.59 13.05
CA LYS A 482 -7.05 13.44 13.87
C LYS A 482 -5.63 13.48 13.32
N TYR A 483 -5.18 12.43 12.65
CA TYR A 483 -3.77 12.24 12.27
C TYR A 483 -3.51 12.29 10.77
N PHE A 484 -4.51 12.01 9.94
CA PHE A 484 -4.40 11.88 8.48
C PHE A 484 -5.38 12.81 7.75
N SER A 485 -4.99 13.28 6.58
CA SER A 485 -5.86 14.02 5.64
C SER A 485 -6.49 13.11 4.58
N TYR A 486 -6.27 11.80 4.68
CA TYR A 486 -6.86 10.80 3.79
C TYR A 486 -8.37 11.03 3.59
N PRO A 487 -8.82 11.31 2.34
CA PRO A 487 -10.22 11.59 2.05
C PRO A 487 -11.20 10.54 2.59
N ARG A 488 -10.78 9.26 2.61
CA ARG A 488 -11.56 8.12 3.15
C ARG A 488 -11.97 8.26 4.62
N TYR A 489 -11.20 9.01 5.41
CA TYR A 489 -11.41 9.19 6.85
C TYR A 489 -11.82 10.63 7.21
N ALA A 490 -12.05 11.49 6.22
CA ALA A 490 -12.58 12.85 6.37
C ALA A 490 -14.11 12.91 6.54
N GLY A 491 -14.80 11.76 6.60
CA GLY A 491 -16.23 11.66 6.92
C GLY A 491 -17.20 11.70 5.73
N THR A 492 -16.72 11.66 4.48
CA THR A 492 -17.56 11.57 3.28
C THR A 492 -17.55 10.16 2.68
N LEU A 493 -18.74 9.62 2.35
CA LEU A 493 -18.89 8.29 1.72
C LEU A 493 -18.29 8.23 0.31
N ASP A 494 -18.26 9.39 -0.34
CA ASP A 494 -17.63 9.60 -1.65
C ASP A 494 -16.48 10.57 -1.51
N TYR A 495 -15.50 10.46 -2.39
CA TYR A 495 -14.36 11.37 -2.40
C TYR A 495 -13.76 11.49 -3.79
N ASP A 496 -13.12 12.63 -4.01
CA ASP A 496 -12.37 12.89 -5.22
C ASP A 496 -11.14 11.97 -5.29
N ILE A 497 -10.88 11.49 -6.50
CA ILE A 497 -9.64 10.78 -6.87
C ILE A 497 -8.98 11.55 -8.01
N PRO A 498 -7.68 11.37 -8.28
CA PRO A 498 -7.02 12.03 -9.40
C PRO A 498 -7.84 11.89 -10.69
N ASN A 499 -8.16 13.04 -11.31
CA ASN A 499 -8.98 13.14 -12.52
C ASN A 499 -10.38 12.52 -12.43
N GLY A 500 -10.95 12.31 -11.25
CA GLY A 500 -12.24 11.63 -11.13
C GLY A 500 -12.88 11.71 -9.75
N HIS A 501 -13.86 10.84 -9.55
CA HIS A 501 -14.57 10.70 -8.28
C HIS A 501 -14.88 9.22 -8.00
N PHE A 502 -14.80 8.84 -6.72
CA PHE A 502 -15.01 7.46 -6.27
C PHE A 502 -16.27 7.35 -5.40
N PHE A 503 -17.10 6.36 -5.73
CA PHE A 503 -18.41 6.15 -5.11
C PHE A 503 -18.46 4.80 -4.41
N THR A 504 -18.82 4.78 -3.13
CA THR A 504 -18.89 3.53 -2.33
C THR A 504 -20.31 2.97 -2.19
N GLN A 505 -21.34 3.69 -2.63
CA GLN A 505 -22.75 3.34 -2.38
C GLN A 505 -23.25 2.09 -3.11
N THR A 506 -22.59 1.70 -4.20
CA THR A 506 -23.05 0.62 -5.10
C THR A 506 -22.26 -0.68 -4.91
N ASN A 507 -21.63 -0.86 -3.75
CA ASN A 507 -20.81 -2.02 -3.45
C ASN A 507 -21.56 -3.24 -2.89
N GLY A 508 -22.88 -3.15 -2.75
CA GLY A 508 -23.72 -4.23 -2.23
C GLY A 508 -23.68 -4.40 -0.71
N GLN A 509 -23.07 -3.45 0.01
CA GLN A 509 -23.02 -3.41 1.48
C GLN A 509 -23.73 -2.15 2.01
N PRO A 510 -24.11 -2.10 3.30
CA PRO A 510 -24.63 -0.89 3.92
C PRO A 510 -23.66 0.30 3.74
N PRO A 511 -24.16 1.55 3.63
CA PRO A 511 -23.30 2.72 3.50
C PRO A 511 -22.24 2.78 4.62
N GLY A 512 -20.97 2.89 4.21
CA GLY A 512 -19.83 2.93 5.13
C GLY A 512 -19.36 1.58 5.68
N ALA A 513 -19.97 0.46 5.30
CA ALA A 513 -19.54 -0.89 5.69
C ALA A 513 -18.42 -1.46 4.79
N SER A 514 -18.18 -0.86 3.64
CA SER A 514 -17.08 -1.23 2.75
C SER A 514 -16.55 0.01 2.03
N SER A 515 -15.24 0.05 1.88
CA SER A 515 -14.50 1.09 1.17
C SER A 515 -14.38 0.84 -0.33
N LYS A 516 -14.77 -0.37 -0.78
CA LYS A 516 -14.78 -0.71 -2.20
C LYS A 516 -15.98 -0.06 -2.88
N GLY A 517 -15.85 0.17 -4.17
CA GLY A 517 -16.86 0.91 -4.93
C GLY A 517 -16.53 0.97 -6.41
N PHE A 518 -16.95 2.05 -7.05
CA PHE A 518 -16.63 2.32 -8.45
C PHE A 518 -16.23 3.79 -8.62
N GLY A 519 -15.11 4.02 -9.31
CA GLY A 519 -14.72 5.36 -9.74
C GLY A 519 -15.19 5.69 -11.15
N ILE A 520 -15.46 6.96 -11.39
CA ILE A 520 -15.58 7.55 -12.73
C ILE A 520 -14.44 8.56 -12.86
N VAL A 521 -13.56 8.35 -13.84
CA VAL A 521 -12.35 9.16 -14.07
C VAL A 521 -12.32 9.74 -15.48
N ASP A 522 -11.47 10.74 -15.69
CA ASP A 522 -11.04 11.24 -16.99
C ASP A 522 -9.64 10.69 -17.32
N ASP A 523 -9.45 10.22 -18.56
CA ASP A 523 -8.13 9.88 -19.10
C ASP A 523 -8.03 10.25 -20.59
N ALA A 524 -6.86 9.97 -21.20
CA ALA A 524 -6.59 10.25 -22.60
C ALA A 524 -7.52 9.49 -23.57
N ASN A 525 -8.13 8.40 -23.14
CA ASN A 525 -8.99 7.56 -23.97
C ASN A 525 -10.46 7.96 -23.90
N ALA A 526 -10.94 8.37 -22.71
CA ALA A 526 -12.31 8.81 -22.49
C ALA A 526 -12.42 9.72 -21.24
N PRO A 527 -12.83 10.99 -21.38
CA PRO A 527 -13.12 11.89 -20.27
C PRO A 527 -14.53 11.64 -19.69
N LEU A 528 -14.73 10.46 -19.10
CA LEU A 528 -16.04 10.03 -18.61
C LEU A 528 -16.50 10.80 -17.36
N TRP A 529 -15.59 11.29 -16.51
CA TRP A 529 -15.96 12.07 -15.33
C TRP A 529 -16.50 13.45 -15.70
N SER A 530 -15.79 14.14 -16.61
CA SER A 530 -16.25 15.42 -17.17
C SER A 530 -17.61 15.28 -17.82
N GLU A 531 -17.82 14.24 -18.62
CA GLU A 531 -19.10 14.00 -19.29
C GLU A 531 -20.21 13.57 -18.32
N PHE A 532 -19.89 12.74 -17.32
CA PHE A 532 -20.84 12.37 -16.26
C PHE A 532 -21.36 13.60 -15.53
N ARG A 533 -20.48 14.55 -15.20
CA ARG A 533 -20.88 15.83 -14.60
C ARG A 533 -21.70 16.68 -15.56
N ARG A 534 -21.29 16.81 -16.83
CA ARG A 534 -22.04 17.56 -17.85
C ARG A 534 -23.46 17.04 -18.02
N LEU A 535 -23.64 15.73 -17.92
CA LEU A 535 -24.93 15.06 -18.03
C LEU A 535 -25.78 15.11 -16.74
N GLY A 536 -25.32 15.81 -15.69
CA GLY A 536 -26.06 16.02 -14.45
C GLY A 536 -25.68 15.09 -13.29
N GLY A 537 -24.60 14.33 -13.43
CA GLY A 537 -24.00 13.49 -12.37
C GLY A 537 -24.97 12.47 -11.77
N VAL A 538 -24.79 12.16 -10.49
CA VAL A 538 -25.59 11.15 -9.76
C VAL A 538 -27.10 11.46 -9.81
N ALA A 539 -27.49 12.74 -9.77
CA ALA A 539 -28.90 13.12 -9.83
C ALA A 539 -29.57 12.64 -11.13
N ALA A 540 -28.90 12.86 -12.26
CA ALA A 540 -29.42 12.51 -13.58
C ALA A 540 -29.17 11.05 -13.98
N LEU A 541 -28.00 10.50 -13.62
CA LEU A 541 -27.47 9.24 -14.13
C LEU A 541 -27.40 8.11 -13.08
N GLY A 542 -27.54 8.45 -11.80
CA GLY A 542 -27.33 7.52 -10.68
C GLY A 542 -25.86 7.23 -10.42
N TYR A 543 -25.59 6.39 -9.42
CA TYR A 543 -24.23 5.99 -9.07
C TYR A 543 -23.63 5.04 -10.12
N PRO A 544 -22.29 5.00 -10.29
CA PRO A 544 -21.65 3.97 -11.11
C PRO A 544 -21.93 2.58 -10.54
N VAL A 545 -22.20 1.62 -11.41
CA VAL A 545 -22.47 0.21 -11.04
C VAL A 545 -21.50 -0.77 -11.70
N SER A 546 -20.51 -0.24 -12.42
CA SER A 546 -19.45 -1.01 -13.06
C SER A 546 -18.14 -0.24 -13.15
N ARG A 547 -17.05 -0.97 -13.37
CA ARG A 547 -15.80 -0.48 -13.96
C ARG A 547 -16.02 -0.11 -15.43
N ARG A 548 -15.02 0.51 -16.06
CA ARG A 548 -15.01 0.69 -17.51
C ARG A 548 -14.93 -0.68 -18.23
N PHE A 549 -15.58 -0.80 -19.37
CA PHE A 549 -15.55 -1.97 -20.24
C PHE A 549 -15.64 -1.57 -21.71
N ALA A 550 -15.27 -2.47 -22.61
CA ALA A 550 -15.44 -2.26 -24.04
C ALA A 550 -16.86 -2.67 -24.47
N TRP A 551 -17.54 -1.79 -25.20
CA TRP A 551 -18.85 -2.06 -25.78
C TRP A 551 -18.88 -1.62 -27.25
N ASP A 552 -19.07 -2.58 -28.16
CA ASP A 552 -19.03 -2.35 -29.62
C ASP A 552 -17.79 -1.57 -30.08
N GLY A 553 -16.64 -1.81 -29.43
CA GLY A 553 -15.37 -1.15 -29.72
C GLY A 553 -15.17 0.22 -29.05
N PHE A 554 -16.14 0.70 -28.26
CA PHE A 554 -16.07 1.96 -27.53
C PHE A 554 -15.80 1.75 -26.04
N VAL A 555 -15.16 2.73 -25.41
CA VAL A 555 -15.01 2.77 -23.94
C VAL A 555 -16.35 3.13 -23.33
N SER A 556 -16.85 2.25 -22.47
CA SER A 556 -18.14 2.41 -21.82
C SER A 556 -18.06 2.18 -20.32
N GLN A 557 -19.02 2.73 -19.58
CA GLN A 557 -19.17 2.49 -18.15
C GLN A 557 -20.65 2.57 -17.78
N ALA A 558 -21.11 1.64 -16.94
CA ALA A 558 -22.48 1.60 -16.50
C ALA A 558 -22.69 2.40 -15.21
N VAL A 559 -23.80 3.12 -15.19
CA VAL A 559 -24.37 3.84 -14.05
C VAL A 559 -25.79 3.31 -13.84
N GLN A 560 -26.39 3.50 -12.66
CA GLN A 560 -27.70 2.90 -12.36
C GLN A 560 -28.74 3.20 -13.45
N LYS A 561 -28.76 4.43 -13.99
CA LYS A 561 -29.76 4.87 -14.97
C LYS A 561 -29.36 4.71 -16.45
N GLY A 562 -28.15 4.23 -16.75
CA GLY A 562 -27.70 4.16 -18.14
C GLY A 562 -26.33 3.52 -18.35
N ILE A 563 -25.91 3.44 -19.61
CA ILE A 563 -24.54 3.08 -19.97
C ILE A 563 -23.95 4.26 -20.74
N LEU A 564 -22.90 4.85 -20.16
CA LEU A 564 -22.10 5.90 -20.79
C LEU A 564 -21.24 5.22 -21.86
N GLN A 565 -21.30 5.68 -23.09
CA GLN A 565 -20.41 5.25 -24.17
C GLN A 565 -19.69 6.46 -24.75
N TRP A 566 -18.36 6.49 -24.64
CA TRP A 566 -17.55 7.55 -25.20
C TRP A 566 -17.51 7.46 -26.73
N GLN A 567 -17.78 8.57 -27.41
CA GLN A 567 -17.70 8.69 -28.87
C GLN A 567 -16.49 9.55 -29.27
N PRO A 568 -15.35 8.94 -29.67
CA PRO A 568 -14.12 9.69 -29.97
C PRO A 568 -14.30 10.73 -31.08
N SER A 569 -15.11 10.42 -32.10
CA SER A 569 -15.38 11.32 -33.23
C SER A 569 -16.20 12.56 -32.84
N GLN A 570 -17.06 12.43 -31.83
CA GLN A 570 -17.92 13.52 -31.34
C GLN A 570 -17.33 14.21 -30.11
N ARG A 571 -16.32 13.60 -29.48
CA ARG A 571 -15.74 14.00 -28.20
C ARG A 571 -16.80 14.20 -27.12
N SER A 572 -17.78 13.30 -27.07
CA SER A 572 -18.88 13.34 -26.10
C SER A 572 -19.33 11.93 -25.71
N VAL A 573 -20.02 11.81 -24.58
CA VAL A 573 -20.73 10.58 -24.19
C VAL A 573 -22.10 10.52 -24.84
N LEU A 574 -22.45 9.36 -25.40
CA LEU A 574 -23.82 8.97 -25.73
C LEU A 574 -24.31 7.93 -24.73
N LEU A 575 -25.60 7.97 -24.42
CA LEU A 575 -26.26 6.95 -23.61
C LEU A 575 -26.75 5.82 -24.51
N VAL A 576 -26.34 4.59 -24.22
CA VAL A 576 -26.80 3.40 -24.94
C VAL A 576 -28.32 3.25 -24.81
N ASN A 577 -29.00 2.91 -25.90
CA ASN A 577 -30.41 2.54 -25.90
C ASN A 577 -30.58 1.12 -25.36
N ILE A 578 -30.53 0.98 -24.04
CA ILE A 578 -30.48 -0.31 -23.34
C ILE A 578 -31.62 -1.23 -23.75
N PHE A 579 -32.84 -0.72 -23.89
CA PHE A 579 -33.97 -1.58 -24.24
C PHE A 579 -33.95 -2.01 -25.72
N ASP A 580 -33.38 -1.20 -26.63
CA ASP A 580 -33.19 -1.61 -28.02
C ASP A 580 -32.13 -2.73 -28.10
N GLU A 581 -31.10 -2.65 -27.26
CA GLU A 581 -30.09 -3.70 -27.10
C GLU A 581 -30.70 -5.02 -26.61
N LEU A 582 -31.51 -4.96 -25.55
CA LEU A 582 -32.16 -6.13 -24.97
C LEU A 582 -33.06 -6.83 -26.00
N SER A 583 -33.82 -6.06 -26.79
CA SER A 583 -34.57 -6.61 -27.92
C SER A 583 -33.68 -7.30 -28.94
N ARG A 584 -32.56 -6.69 -29.32
CA ARG A 584 -31.63 -7.28 -30.31
C ARG A 584 -31.03 -8.60 -29.84
N ARG A 585 -30.90 -8.79 -28.53
CA ARG A 585 -30.45 -10.04 -27.90
C ARG A 585 -31.57 -11.04 -27.63
N GLY A 586 -32.80 -10.75 -28.05
CA GLY A 586 -33.96 -11.64 -27.87
C GLY A 586 -34.51 -11.68 -26.45
N LEU A 587 -34.23 -10.67 -25.62
CA LEU A 587 -34.62 -10.65 -24.20
C LEU A 587 -36.00 -10.02 -23.94
N ASP A 588 -36.80 -9.76 -24.98
CA ASP A 588 -38.16 -9.20 -24.82
C ASP A 588 -39.09 -10.11 -24.01
N GLY A 589 -38.97 -11.44 -24.16
CA GLY A 589 -39.72 -12.40 -23.34
C GLY A 589 -39.34 -12.31 -21.86
N TRP A 590 -38.04 -12.20 -21.55
CA TRP A 590 -37.55 -12.02 -20.19
C TRP A 590 -38.03 -10.69 -19.58
N LEU A 591 -37.93 -9.60 -20.35
CA LEU A 591 -38.42 -8.28 -19.97
C LEU A 591 -39.92 -8.29 -19.62
N ALA A 592 -40.74 -8.95 -20.44
CA ALA A 592 -42.17 -9.07 -20.18
C ALA A 592 -42.46 -9.90 -18.91
N SER A 593 -41.80 -11.05 -18.74
CA SER A 593 -42.07 -11.97 -17.63
C SER A 593 -41.53 -11.49 -16.28
N PHE A 594 -40.32 -10.91 -16.22
CA PHE A 594 -39.63 -10.63 -14.95
C PHE A 594 -39.64 -9.15 -14.56
N ARG A 595 -39.87 -8.26 -15.52
CA ARG A 595 -39.86 -6.80 -15.30
C ARG A 595 -41.15 -6.12 -15.73
N GLN A 596 -42.10 -6.88 -16.29
CA GLN A 596 -43.38 -6.37 -16.79
C GLN A 596 -43.17 -5.25 -17.81
N VAL A 597 -42.17 -5.41 -18.68
CA VAL A 597 -41.83 -4.46 -19.73
C VAL A 597 -42.39 -4.98 -21.06
N PRO A 598 -43.26 -4.24 -21.76
CA PRO A 598 -43.83 -4.69 -23.01
C PRO A 598 -42.78 -4.75 -24.13
N GLN A 599 -43.05 -5.57 -25.15
CA GLN A 599 -42.29 -5.54 -26.40
C GLN A 599 -42.49 -4.18 -27.10
N SER A 600 -41.43 -3.66 -27.74
CA SER A 600 -41.53 -2.47 -28.58
C SER A 600 -42.59 -2.63 -29.66
N PHE A 601 -43.30 -1.55 -30.00
CA PHE A 601 -44.10 -1.53 -31.22
C PHE A 601 -43.22 -1.67 -32.48
N ASP A 602 -43.84 -2.03 -33.60
CA ASP A 602 -43.16 -2.07 -34.90
C ASP A 602 -43.04 -0.65 -35.48
N TRP A 603 -41.87 -0.06 -35.30
CA TRP A 603 -41.52 1.29 -35.76
C TRP A 603 -40.86 1.32 -37.14
N ARG A 604 -40.93 0.23 -37.93
CA ARG A 604 -40.38 0.22 -39.31
C ARG A 604 -40.91 1.35 -40.19
N SER A 605 -42.12 1.84 -39.89
CA SER A 605 -42.71 2.99 -40.59
C SER A 605 -41.92 4.28 -40.46
N ASP A 606 -40.95 4.38 -39.53
CA ASP A 606 -40.15 5.59 -39.33
C ASP A 606 -39.00 5.73 -40.31
N ALA A 607 -38.67 4.65 -41.04
CA ALA A 607 -37.67 4.69 -42.08
C ALA A 607 -38.01 5.76 -43.14
N GLY A 608 -37.12 6.75 -43.29
CA GLY A 608 -37.26 7.83 -44.28
C GLY A 608 -38.10 9.04 -43.84
N LYS A 609 -38.67 9.05 -42.61
CA LYS A 609 -39.36 10.23 -42.08
C LYS A 609 -38.36 11.28 -41.55
N PRO A 610 -38.72 12.58 -41.60
CA PRO A 610 -37.99 13.62 -40.86
C PRO A 610 -37.92 13.32 -39.36
N TRP A 611 -36.79 13.62 -38.72
CA TRP A 611 -36.57 13.34 -37.29
C TRP A 611 -37.65 13.94 -36.38
N ALA A 612 -38.12 15.16 -36.69
CA ALA A 612 -39.18 15.80 -35.91
C ALA A 612 -40.49 14.98 -35.92
N ASP A 613 -40.83 14.38 -37.05
CA ASP A 613 -42.05 13.57 -37.21
C ASP A 613 -41.93 12.23 -36.47
N VAL A 614 -40.73 11.63 -36.47
CA VAL A 614 -40.41 10.45 -35.66
C VAL A 614 -40.59 10.78 -34.18
N VAL A 615 -39.92 11.83 -33.68
CA VAL A 615 -40.04 12.24 -32.28
C VAL A 615 -41.49 12.51 -31.89
N ALA A 616 -42.25 13.21 -32.72
CA ALA A 616 -43.67 13.50 -32.46
C ALA A 616 -44.51 12.21 -32.37
N SER A 617 -44.30 11.25 -33.29
CA SER A 617 -45.02 9.97 -33.32
C SER A 617 -44.74 9.14 -32.06
N HIS A 618 -43.49 9.09 -31.62
CA HIS A 618 -43.11 8.37 -30.40
C HIS A 618 -43.62 9.05 -29.13
N LEU A 619 -43.56 10.39 -29.05
CA LEU A 619 -44.06 11.13 -27.88
C LEU A 619 -45.59 11.01 -27.72
N ALA A 620 -46.34 10.81 -28.81
CA ALA A 620 -47.78 10.59 -28.77
C ALA A 620 -48.17 9.33 -27.96
N VAL A 621 -47.27 8.35 -27.80
CA VAL A 621 -47.49 7.17 -26.96
C VAL A 621 -47.82 7.56 -25.51
N LEU A 622 -47.24 8.67 -25.02
CA LEU A 622 -47.44 9.18 -23.66
C LEU A 622 -48.88 9.63 -23.40
N ASP A 623 -49.66 9.97 -24.43
CA ASP A 623 -51.06 10.42 -24.29
C ASP A 623 -51.96 9.31 -23.74
N SER A 624 -51.49 8.06 -23.78
CA SER A 624 -52.18 6.90 -23.22
C SER A 624 -52.29 6.94 -21.68
N ASN A 625 -51.43 7.69 -20.99
CA ASN A 625 -51.45 7.76 -19.52
C ASN A 625 -50.89 9.10 -18.99
N PRO A 626 -51.74 9.97 -18.41
CA PRO A 626 -51.31 11.27 -17.89
C PRO A 626 -50.26 11.20 -16.78
N GLY A 627 -50.31 10.19 -15.92
CA GLY A 627 -49.35 10.02 -14.81
C GLY A 627 -47.96 9.66 -15.32
N ILE A 628 -47.88 8.71 -16.25
CA ILE A 628 -46.63 8.34 -16.92
C ILE A 628 -46.10 9.52 -17.75
N LYS A 629 -46.98 10.25 -18.46
CA LYS A 629 -46.59 11.45 -19.22
C LYS A 629 -45.98 12.52 -18.31
N ALA A 630 -46.59 12.77 -17.15
CA ALA A 630 -46.07 13.71 -16.16
C ALA A 630 -44.69 13.27 -15.65
N GLN A 631 -44.52 11.98 -15.34
CA GLN A 631 -43.23 11.44 -14.89
C GLN A 631 -42.16 11.49 -16.00
N PHE A 632 -42.51 11.18 -17.24
CA PHE A 632 -41.59 11.26 -18.37
C PHE A 632 -41.09 12.70 -18.56
N ASN A 633 -41.98 13.68 -18.44
CA ASN A 633 -41.66 15.11 -18.57
C ASN A 633 -41.05 15.74 -17.30
N SER A 634 -40.89 14.96 -16.21
CA SER A 634 -40.33 15.48 -14.95
C SER A 634 -38.82 15.76 -15.03
N VAL A 635 -38.12 15.23 -16.04
CA VAL A 635 -36.69 15.46 -16.24
C VAL A 635 -36.41 16.44 -17.38
N PRO A 636 -35.36 17.28 -17.27
CA PRO A 636 -34.95 18.13 -18.38
C PRO A 636 -34.57 17.30 -19.61
N ASN A 637 -35.05 17.70 -20.80
CA ASN A 637 -34.79 17.02 -22.07
C ASN A 637 -35.03 15.50 -22.02
N PRO A 638 -36.27 15.05 -21.78
CA PRO A 638 -36.55 13.66 -21.46
C PRO A 638 -36.22 12.68 -22.59
N VAL A 639 -36.29 13.10 -23.86
CA VAL A 639 -35.83 12.28 -24.99
C VAL A 639 -34.31 12.01 -24.92
N ASN A 640 -33.51 12.94 -24.40
CA ASN A 640 -32.06 12.71 -24.25
C ASN A 640 -31.76 11.76 -23.09
N VAL A 641 -32.51 11.86 -21.99
CA VAL A 641 -32.29 11.07 -20.77
C VAL A 641 -32.92 9.67 -20.89
N TYR A 642 -34.19 9.61 -21.25
CA TYR A 642 -35.00 8.39 -21.29
C TYR A 642 -35.06 7.74 -22.68
N GLY A 643 -34.72 8.49 -23.73
CA GLY A 643 -34.93 8.04 -25.11
C GLY A 643 -36.38 8.16 -25.54
N LEU A 644 -36.66 7.74 -26.77
CA LEU A 644 -38.01 7.75 -27.31
C LEU A 644 -38.90 6.71 -26.60
N PRO A 645 -40.18 7.01 -26.34
CA PRO A 645 -41.15 5.99 -25.97
C PRO A 645 -41.31 4.96 -27.09
N MET A 646 -41.20 3.67 -26.76
CA MET A 646 -41.19 2.57 -27.72
C MET A 646 -42.41 1.67 -27.61
N ALA A 647 -43.02 1.57 -26.42
CA ALA A 647 -44.25 0.82 -26.21
C ALA A 647 -45.00 1.28 -24.94
N TYR A 648 -46.31 0.99 -24.91
CA TYR A 648 -47.19 1.15 -23.76
C TYR A 648 -48.14 -0.04 -23.68
N ALA A 649 -48.33 -0.61 -22.48
CA ALA A 649 -49.27 -1.69 -22.26
C ALA A 649 -49.83 -1.73 -20.82
N ASP A 650 -51.03 -2.29 -20.67
CA ASP A 650 -51.53 -2.75 -19.36
C ASP A 650 -50.94 -4.15 -19.10
N MET A 651 -50.11 -4.26 -18.07
CA MET A 651 -49.43 -5.50 -17.67
C MET A 651 -50.19 -6.23 -16.55
N GLY A 652 -51.46 -5.88 -16.35
CA GLY A 652 -52.36 -6.44 -15.34
C GLY A 652 -52.39 -5.59 -14.06
N ASN A 653 -51.31 -5.64 -13.29
CA ASN A 653 -51.17 -4.93 -12.00
C ASN A 653 -50.58 -3.51 -12.14
N ASN A 654 -50.06 -3.14 -13.31
CA ASN A 654 -49.58 -1.79 -13.63
C ASN A 654 -49.78 -1.47 -15.12
N TYR A 655 -49.79 -0.17 -15.43
CA TYR A 655 -49.55 0.32 -16.78
C TYR A 655 -48.07 0.59 -16.95
N THR A 656 -47.45 0.04 -18.00
CA THR A 656 -46.01 0.20 -18.24
C THR A 656 -45.76 0.90 -19.57
N LEU A 657 -44.94 1.97 -19.50
CA LEU A 657 -44.28 2.58 -20.63
C LEU A 657 -42.84 2.06 -20.72
N ARG A 658 -42.46 1.55 -21.88
CA ARG A 658 -41.07 1.28 -22.26
C ARG A 658 -40.56 2.44 -23.11
N ALA A 659 -39.48 3.08 -22.68
CA ALA A 659 -38.66 3.94 -23.53
C ALA A 659 -37.31 3.27 -23.84
N GLN A 660 -36.49 3.89 -24.70
CA GLN A 660 -35.22 3.28 -25.12
C GLN A 660 -34.22 3.08 -23.97
N ARG A 661 -34.33 3.86 -22.87
CA ARG A 661 -33.39 3.83 -21.73
C ARG A 661 -34.04 3.71 -20.36
N VAL A 662 -35.37 3.78 -20.26
CA VAL A 662 -36.08 3.72 -18.98
C VAL A 662 -37.40 2.99 -19.12
N VAL A 663 -37.90 2.49 -17.99
CA VAL A 663 -39.26 1.97 -17.86
C VAL A 663 -39.98 2.80 -16.80
N ILE A 664 -41.19 3.24 -17.13
CA ILE A 664 -42.06 4.02 -16.23
C ILE A 664 -43.34 3.23 -16.02
N GLN A 665 -43.70 2.98 -14.76
CA GLN A 665 -44.82 2.13 -14.41
C GLN A 665 -45.77 2.88 -13.49
N GLN A 666 -47.06 2.90 -13.83
CA GLN A 666 -48.10 3.35 -12.91
C GLN A 666 -48.80 2.13 -12.31
N TRP A 667 -48.65 1.94 -11.00
CA TRP A 667 -49.19 0.78 -10.30
C TRP A 667 -50.70 0.90 -10.10
N LYS A 668 -51.45 -0.15 -10.41
CA LYS A 668 -52.91 -0.22 -10.20
C LYS A 668 -53.26 -0.78 -8.82
N GLN A 669 -52.30 -1.45 -8.19
CA GLN A 669 -52.43 -2.14 -6.90
C GLN A 669 -51.20 -1.86 -6.05
N GLU A 670 -51.35 -1.97 -4.73
CA GLU A 670 -50.24 -1.84 -3.80
C GLU A 670 -49.28 -3.03 -3.88
N THR A 671 -47.99 -2.74 -3.81
CA THR A 671 -46.88 -3.70 -3.81
C THR A 671 -45.86 -3.28 -2.74
N PRO A 672 -44.91 -4.16 -2.35
CA PRO A 672 -43.93 -3.81 -1.30
C PRO A 672 -43.07 -2.57 -1.59
N TRP A 673 -43.02 -2.09 -2.84
CA TRP A 673 -42.22 -0.94 -3.26
C TRP A 673 -43.04 0.20 -3.89
N ALA A 674 -44.35 0.04 -4.08
CA ALA A 674 -45.21 1.06 -4.70
C ALA A 674 -46.67 0.97 -4.27
N GLN A 675 -47.28 2.12 -3.98
CA GLN A 675 -48.70 2.25 -3.68
C GLN A 675 -49.58 2.23 -4.94
N ALA A 676 -50.87 1.91 -4.79
CA ALA A 676 -51.83 2.02 -5.87
C ALA A 676 -51.92 3.49 -6.37
N GLY A 677 -51.85 3.68 -7.69
CA GLY A 677 -51.78 4.98 -8.36
C GLY A 677 -50.37 5.58 -8.47
N GLN A 678 -49.39 5.07 -7.71
CA GLN A 678 -48.02 5.59 -7.72
C GLN A 678 -47.33 5.30 -9.04
N VAL A 679 -46.59 6.29 -9.56
CA VAL A 679 -45.72 6.12 -10.72
C VAL A 679 -44.29 5.88 -10.23
N THR A 680 -43.68 4.79 -10.67
CA THR A 680 -42.28 4.43 -10.38
C THR A 680 -41.46 4.41 -11.64
N VAL A 681 -40.15 4.61 -11.49
CA VAL A 681 -39.17 4.54 -12.56
C VAL A 681 -38.25 3.36 -12.29
N ALA A 682 -38.12 2.46 -13.26
CA ALA A 682 -37.13 1.39 -13.23
C ALA A 682 -35.94 1.80 -14.11
N ASN A 683 -34.76 1.83 -13.50
CA ASN A 683 -33.55 2.35 -14.11
C ASN A 683 -33.02 1.39 -15.18
N GLY A 684 -32.75 1.90 -16.39
CA GLY A 684 -32.29 1.07 -17.49
C GLY A 684 -30.94 0.40 -17.24
N GLY A 685 -30.00 1.10 -16.60
CA GLY A 685 -28.66 0.57 -16.29
C GLY A 685 -28.70 -0.63 -15.34
N ASP A 686 -29.50 -0.54 -14.28
CA ASP A 686 -29.72 -1.64 -13.32
C ASP A 686 -30.41 -2.84 -14.00
N ILE A 687 -31.41 -2.61 -14.86
CA ILE A 687 -32.04 -3.68 -15.65
C ILE A 687 -31.05 -4.30 -16.63
N GLY A 688 -30.22 -3.49 -17.29
CA GLY A 688 -29.18 -3.97 -18.19
C GLY A 688 -28.12 -4.81 -17.47
N LYS A 689 -27.74 -4.41 -16.25
CA LYS A 689 -26.87 -5.18 -15.36
C LYS A 689 -27.45 -6.56 -15.06
N GLU A 690 -28.70 -6.60 -14.62
CA GLU A 690 -29.40 -7.84 -14.29
C GLU A 690 -29.59 -8.76 -15.50
N ALA A 691 -29.86 -8.18 -16.67
CA ALA A 691 -30.02 -8.91 -17.92
C ALA A 691 -28.69 -9.43 -18.51
N GLY A 692 -27.56 -9.17 -17.85
CA GLY A 692 -26.24 -9.63 -18.29
C GLY A 692 -25.67 -8.84 -19.46
N LEU A 693 -26.07 -7.58 -19.65
CA LEU A 693 -25.45 -6.71 -20.66
C LEU A 693 -24.03 -6.31 -20.25
N ILE A 694 -23.80 -6.09 -18.95
CA ILE A 694 -22.51 -5.65 -18.44
C ILE A 694 -21.61 -6.88 -18.19
N PRO A 695 -20.36 -6.89 -18.69
CA PRO A 695 -19.44 -7.99 -18.43
C PRO A 695 -19.22 -8.23 -16.92
N ALA A 696 -19.12 -9.49 -16.51
CA ALA A 696 -19.06 -9.85 -15.10
C ALA A 696 -17.84 -9.24 -14.38
N GLU A 697 -16.71 -9.16 -15.08
CA GLU A 697 -15.48 -8.53 -14.61
C GLU A 697 -15.65 -7.03 -14.34
N ALA A 698 -16.54 -6.35 -15.07
CA ALA A 698 -16.82 -4.95 -14.87
C ALA A 698 -17.72 -4.73 -13.63
N LEU A 699 -18.40 -5.75 -13.13
CA LEU A 699 -19.27 -5.64 -11.95
C LEU A 699 -18.53 -5.86 -10.62
N VAL A 700 -17.25 -6.24 -10.68
CA VAL A 700 -16.43 -6.43 -9.49
C VAL A 700 -16.13 -5.07 -8.86
N VAL A 701 -16.57 -4.88 -7.61
CA VAL A 701 -16.25 -3.67 -6.83
C VAL A 701 -14.74 -3.54 -6.68
N MET A 702 -14.22 -2.31 -6.76
CA MET A 702 -12.78 -2.07 -6.82
C MET A 702 -12.28 -1.33 -5.59
N ASP A 703 -11.01 -1.48 -5.26
CA ASP A 703 -10.33 -0.55 -4.36
C ASP A 703 -10.18 0.82 -5.06
N PRO A 704 -10.25 1.95 -4.35
CA PRO A 704 -10.07 3.28 -4.93
C PRO A 704 -8.82 3.44 -5.81
N ARG A 705 -7.73 2.74 -5.49
CA ARG A 705 -6.51 2.76 -6.29
C ARG A 705 -6.67 2.13 -7.66
N GLU A 706 -7.52 1.12 -7.75
CA GLU A 706 -7.84 0.46 -9.01
C GLU A 706 -8.67 1.37 -9.93
N ALA A 707 -9.40 2.34 -9.38
CA ALA A 707 -10.15 3.31 -10.19
C ALA A 707 -9.25 4.32 -10.90
N ILE A 708 -8.04 4.53 -10.37
CA ILE A 708 -7.05 5.44 -10.95
C ILE A 708 -6.19 4.71 -11.99
N ALA A 709 -6.15 3.36 -11.96
CA ALA A 709 -5.45 2.55 -12.94
C ALA A 709 -6.27 2.38 -14.25
N PRO A 710 -5.65 2.41 -15.44
CA PRO A 710 -6.36 2.15 -16.69
C PRO A 710 -6.96 0.73 -16.69
N ALA A 711 -8.23 0.60 -17.07
CA ALA A 711 -8.93 -0.68 -17.14
C ALA A 711 -8.19 -1.68 -18.04
N THR A 712 -7.72 -2.77 -17.44
CA THR A 712 -7.19 -3.96 -18.14
C THR A 712 -8.21 -4.45 -19.17
N GLN A 713 -7.86 -4.41 -20.46
CA GLN A 713 -8.62 -5.08 -21.51
C GLN A 713 -8.57 -6.60 -21.29
N GLY A 714 -9.71 -7.19 -20.95
CA GLY A 714 -9.89 -8.64 -20.94
C GLY A 714 -9.58 -9.22 -22.32
N ARG A 715 -8.68 -10.22 -22.36
CA ARG A 715 -8.41 -11.01 -23.56
C ARG A 715 -9.62 -11.91 -23.86
N ARG A 716 -9.97 -12.01 -25.15
CA ARG A 716 -10.82 -13.05 -25.71
C ARG A 716 -10.18 -14.43 -25.62
#